data_AF-A0AAN6M4P4-F1
#
_entry.id   AF-A0AAN6M4P4-F1
#
_cell.length_a   1.000
_cell.length_b   1.000
_cell.length_c   1.000
_cell.angle_alpha   90.00
_cell.angle_beta   90.00
_cell.angle_gamma   90.00
#
_symmetry.space_group_name_H-M   'P 1'
#
loop_
_entity.id
_entity.type
_entity.pdbx_description
1 polymer ?
#
loop_
_entity_poly.entity_id
_entity_poly.type
_entity_poly.pdbx_seq_one_letter_code
_entity_poly.pdbx_strand_id
1 'polypeptide(L)'
;MAAGEGQVARVDDDDPSTASDALSLHTIAEPDAYATQEQEDADFALALALEEQESQRYAHTQSILQGQDPNQVAVPPPEQTDTTPPYRDDPDAIVIDEEQADNPPPYRDDPDAPVEEEASEIVTTPARRPRALLRILRNLFNVWYCCAMWSSLFLIVIIIVILGVLARFGNKGANPKESAWIASRSKDYQLRVWDLYPPLEAGASKECKEAWRTGRETQSLGCHRMILSSAWDDGDADQVRVEEADPFFYSEAVCRDWCRSELTQMVNSLVDNCKLRTDRFDLANYGKNGRAYFDKNRIEEGPAYVAQNLVDRFDHFCKKPNANRYRSPEWGTCAADLWMKWGVVDGNKEAHLNGLDQFLEQTAVKKTIPAETKTVELWKWSSSGETESRTIKVSSRRVGPGSGETYCGFCTVDWLERKMRSFEFGQIRDPISREVLGLSEFRERLSSAIRRCSSDNGALRRIDRQWKELGWWCDDKPCSFDKPEFSTGTLAILHGWSKDDDGPRGLRNIIEKKGASKNVLKGMQVLHDAMLEMPCGIGFSEIVAKHEIMPYEHIVSRLCNAPCRNALDRLNAQHGSLFAKLRSDRDYGHIFQYSTLAADMVDKVCLSSTPNVAFQSPENLCAPGYAAVGRPEWIFATKGGDYDPPPRGVILDAFSQEIDALDARLPKRVSGPKLDPESMRIMKKKLAESACNTCAGGIFIGSEPDWKKTVDEYLDDKHVNETKYVAAAKKGWLTCGKMYGQEFPDWKKEMMWKKFGLDRYD
;
A
#
# COMPACT_ATOMS: atom_id res chain seq x y z
N MET A 1 46.78 4.68 38.42
CA MET A 1 48.11 4.59 39.07
C MET A 1 49.15 4.48 37.96
N ALA A 2 50.09 5.44 37.84
CA ALA A 2 51.16 5.52 36.80
C ALA A 2 50.67 5.53 35.33
N ALA A 3 51.36 6.08 34.33
CA ALA A 3 52.33 7.20 34.19
C ALA A 3 52.07 7.83 32.78
N GLY A 4 52.46 9.05 32.39
CA GLY A 4 53.82 9.60 32.26
C GLY A 4 54.57 8.91 31.11
N GLU A 5 55.07 9.55 30.04
CA GLU A 5 55.21 10.98 29.65
C GLU A 5 55.11 11.10 28.09
N GLY A 6 54.68 12.22 27.46
CA GLY A 6 55.55 13.33 26.97
C GLY A 6 55.74 13.26 25.41
N GLN A 7 55.98 14.30 24.59
CA GLN A 7 56.17 15.77 24.65
C GLN A 7 56.01 16.35 23.19
N VAL A 8 55.84 17.63 22.78
CA VAL A 8 55.53 18.95 23.41
C VAL A 8 55.10 20.00 22.33
N ALA A 9 54.14 20.88 22.66
CA ALA A 9 53.81 22.25 22.19
C ALA A 9 53.84 22.75 20.71
N ARG A 10 52.71 23.36 20.29
CA ARG A 10 52.48 24.80 19.94
C ARG A 10 50.95 25.07 19.95
N VAL A 11 50.31 26.15 20.44
CA VAL A 11 50.61 27.62 20.51
C VAL A 11 50.41 28.28 19.13
N ASP A 12 49.52 29.27 18.90
CA ASP A 12 48.81 30.23 19.79
C ASP A 12 47.25 30.19 19.71
N ASP A 13 46.58 30.96 20.57
CA ASP A 13 45.12 31.28 20.57
C ASP A 13 44.79 32.57 19.78
N ASP A 14 43.53 32.74 19.32
CA ASP A 14 42.72 33.95 19.55
C ASP A 14 41.27 33.80 19.02
N ASP A 15 40.28 34.37 19.73
CA ASP A 15 38.82 34.22 19.48
C ASP A 15 38.17 35.57 19.06
N PRO A 16 37.47 35.66 17.91
CA PRO A 16 37.03 36.96 17.36
C PRO A 16 35.73 37.49 18.00
N SER A 17 35.85 38.51 18.86
CA SER A 17 34.70 39.14 19.52
C SER A 17 34.40 40.59 19.07
N THR A 18 33.36 40.70 18.23
CA THR A 18 32.37 41.81 18.14
C THR A 18 32.77 43.27 17.80
N ALA A 19 31.95 43.87 16.92
CA ALA A 19 31.72 45.31 16.68
C ALA A 19 32.83 46.10 15.91
N SER A 20 32.51 47.07 15.04
CA SER A 20 31.19 47.56 14.59
C SER A 20 31.21 48.28 13.23
N ASP A 21 30.02 48.31 12.61
CA ASP A 21 29.43 49.35 11.74
C ASP A 21 30.25 50.07 10.64
N ALA A 22 29.77 49.93 9.39
CA ALA A 22 29.47 51.09 8.53
C ALA A 22 28.36 50.78 7.48
N LEU A 23 27.21 51.43 7.67
CA LEU A 23 26.06 51.66 6.78
C LEU A 23 26.06 51.11 5.32
N SER A 24 24.96 50.43 4.98
CA SER A 24 23.97 50.95 3.99
C SER A 24 22.63 50.24 4.22
N LEU A 25 21.80 50.70 5.17
CA LEU A 25 20.74 51.70 4.97
C LEU A 25 19.66 51.24 3.95
N HIS A 26 18.42 51.11 4.42
CA HIS A 26 17.28 50.73 3.59
C HIS A 26 16.89 51.84 2.60
N THR A 27 16.84 51.52 1.31
CA THR A 27 15.83 52.10 0.41
C THR A 27 14.62 51.19 0.39
N ILE A 28 13.51 51.65 0.95
CA ILE A 28 12.19 51.09 0.65
C ILE A 28 11.86 51.54 -0.76
N ALA A 29 11.98 50.64 -1.72
CA ALA A 29 11.42 50.77 -3.06
C ALA A 29 10.21 49.84 -3.16
N GLU A 30 9.26 50.21 -4.02
CA GLU A 30 8.08 49.40 -4.31
C GLU A 30 8.49 48.11 -5.06
N PRO A 31 7.70 47.02 -4.99
CA PRO A 31 8.07 45.75 -5.63
C PRO A 31 8.05 45.89 -7.15
N ASP A 32 9.21 46.10 -7.75
CA ASP A 32 9.40 46.06 -9.19
C ASP A 32 9.23 44.62 -9.68
N ALA A 33 8.15 44.38 -10.43
CA ALA A 33 7.75 43.05 -10.89
C ALA A 33 8.82 42.36 -11.76
N TYR A 34 9.69 43.14 -12.41
CA TYR A 34 10.79 42.61 -13.21
C TYR A 34 11.88 41.96 -12.33
N ALA A 35 12.15 42.49 -11.14
CA ALA A 35 13.16 41.93 -10.24
C ALA A 35 12.73 40.56 -9.67
N THR A 36 11.43 40.37 -9.42
CA THR A 36 10.89 39.05 -9.08
C THR A 36 10.95 38.08 -10.26
N GLN A 37 10.69 38.54 -11.49
CA GLN A 37 10.71 37.67 -12.65
C GLN A 37 12.13 37.19 -13.00
N GLU A 38 13.15 38.07 -12.98
CA GLU A 38 14.55 37.65 -13.20
C GLU A 38 15.02 36.64 -12.15
N GLN A 39 14.51 36.72 -10.92
CA GLN A 39 14.83 35.76 -9.85
C GLN A 39 14.10 34.42 -10.03
N GLU A 40 12.83 34.43 -10.46
CA GLU A 40 12.09 33.20 -10.80
C GLU A 40 12.68 32.50 -12.04
N ASP A 41 13.09 33.24 -13.08
CA ASP A 41 13.77 32.69 -14.26
C ASP A 41 15.15 32.11 -13.91
N ALA A 42 15.89 32.73 -12.97
CA ALA A 42 17.17 32.22 -12.47
C ALA A 42 17.01 30.93 -11.64
N ASP A 43 16.04 30.88 -10.73
CA ASP A 43 15.72 29.67 -9.95
C ASP A 43 15.19 28.53 -10.85
N PHE A 44 14.42 28.86 -11.91
CA PHE A 44 13.96 27.89 -12.91
C PHE A 44 15.11 27.34 -13.78
N ALA A 45 16.04 28.20 -14.22
CA ALA A 45 17.25 27.77 -14.93
C ALA A 45 18.16 26.88 -14.07
N LEU A 46 18.28 27.19 -12.77
CA LEU A 46 19.00 26.35 -11.81
C LEU A 46 18.31 25.00 -11.58
N ALA A 47 16.98 24.97 -11.51
CA ALA A 47 16.20 23.74 -11.40
C ALA A 47 16.39 22.83 -12.63
N LEU A 48 16.33 23.40 -13.85
CA LEU A 48 16.62 22.68 -15.10
C LEU A 48 18.05 22.12 -15.13
N ALA A 49 19.05 22.90 -14.72
CA ALA A 49 20.44 22.44 -14.67
C ALA A 49 20.67 21.30 -13.65
N LEU A 50 19.91 21.29 -12.55
CA LEU A 50 19.92 20.20 -11.57
C LEU A 50 19.18 18.96 -12.08
N GLU A 51 18.04 19.10 -12.75
CA GLU A 51 17.33 17.99 -13.41
C GLU A 51 18.18 17.36 -14.53
N GLU A 52 18.91 18.17 -15.31
CA GLU A 52 19.85 17.66 -16.31
C GLU A 52 21.04 16.92 -15.64
N GLN A 53 21.60 17.45 -14.54
CA GLN A 53 22.67 16.77 -13.80
C GLN A 53 22.21 15.45 -13.14
N GLU A 54 20.99 15.40 -12.59
CA GLU A 54 20.43 14.17 -12.01
C GLU A 54 20.08 13.15 -13.10
N SER A 55 19.45 13.57 -14.21
CA SER A 55 19.15 12.65 -15.31
C SER A 55 20.41 12.06 -15.96
N GLN A 56 21.50 12.82 -16.08
CA GLN A 56 22.81 12.30 -16.50
C GLN A 56 23.38 11.28 -15.49
N ARG A 57 23.25 11.52 -14.18
CA ARG A 57 23.63 10.53 -13.15
C ARG A 57 22.79 9.26 -13.25
N TYR A 58 21.47 9.38 -13.41
CA TYR A 58 20.58 8.23 -13.55
C TYR A 58 20.85 7.44 -14.84
N ALA A 59 21.14 8.11 -15.96
CA ALA A 59 21.55 7.44 -17.21
C ALA A 59 22.86 6.66 -17.03
N HIS A 60 23.88 7.25 -16.39
CA HIS A 60 25.14 6.59 -16.07
C HIS A 60 24.97 5.42 -15.09
N THR A 61 24.00 5.49 -14.16
CA THR A 61 23.67 4.37 -13.28
C THR A 61 22.90 3.28 -14.02
N GLN A 62 22.01 3.62 -14.96
CA GLN A 62 21.27 2.65 -15.77
C GLN A 62 22.14 1.91 -16.79
N SER A 63 23.12 2.55 -17.44
CA SER A 63 24.03 1.84 -18.36
C SER A 63 24.86 0.77 -17.64
N ILE A 64 25.31 1.07 -16.42
CA ILE A 64 25.96 0.10 -15.52
C ILE A 64 25.00 -1.05 -15.15
N LEU A 65 23.76 -0.75 -14.78
CA LEU A 65 22.76 -1.76 -14.42
C LEU A 65 22.30 -2.63 -15.61
N GLN A 66 22.38 -2.12 -16.84
CA GLN A 66 22.07 -2.87 -18.07
C GLN A 66 23.31 -3.57 -18.68
N GLY A 67 24.49 -3.43 -18.08
CA GLY A 67 25.71 -4.09 -18.52
C GLY A 67 26.27 -3.57 -19.86
N GLN A 68 25.91 -2.35 -20.27
CA GLN A 68 26.45 -1.72 -21.48
C GLN A 68 27.80 -1.05 -21.18
N ASP A 69 28.82 -1.35 -21.98
CA ASP A 69 30.14 -0.72 -21.87
C ASP A 69 30.03 0.78 -22.21
N PRO A 70 30.37 1.70 -21.28
CA PRO A 70 30.24 3.14 -21.49
C PRO A 70 31.15 3.70 -22.59
N ASN A 71 32.02 2.90 -23.20
CA ASN A 71 32.88 3.28 -24.32
C ASN A 71 32.30 2.94 -25.71
N GLN A 72 31.15 2.25 -25.80
CA GLN A 72 30.52 1.99 -27.10
C GLN A 72 29.77 3.22 -27.62
N VAL A 73 30.47 4.03 -28.41
CA VAL A 73 29.87 5.09 -29.22
C VAL A 73 29.01 4.45 -30.32
N ALA A 74 27.71 4.30 -30.06
CA ALA A 74 26.74 3.89 -31.06
C ALA A 74 26.62 4.96 -32.15
N VAL A 75 26.99 4.62 -33.38
CA VAL A 75 26.82 5.50 -34.55
C VAL A 75 25.32 5.69 -34.79
N PRO A 76 24.79 6.93 -34.84
CA PRO A 76 23.37 7.15 -35.06
C PRO A 76 22.96 6.70 -36.48
N PRO A 77 21.80 6.05 -36.66
CA PRO A 77 21.25 5.77 -37.97
C PRO A 77 20.87 7.09 -38.68
N PRO A 78 20.97 7.17 -40.02
CA PRO A 78 20.73 8.40 -40.75
C PRO A 78 19.27 8.85 -40.68
N GLU A 79 19.06 10.16 -40.53
CA GLU A 79 17.74 10.79 -40.51
C GLU A 79 16.99 10.55 -41.83
N GLN A 80 15.75 10.09 -41.75
CA GLN A 80 14.80 10.23 -42.85
C GLN A 80 14.11 11.59 -42.71
N THR A 81 14.49 12.52 -43.59
CA THR A 81 13.91 13.85 -43.71
C THR A 81 12.53 13.76 -44.36
N ASP A 82 11.48 13.75 -43.55
CA ASP A 82 10.12 13.94 -44.07
C ASP A 82 9.74 15.43 -43.98
N THR A 83 9.28 15.99 -45.10
CA THR A 83 9.24 17.45 -45.30
C THR A 83 7.86 18.04 -45.01
N THR A 84 7.76 18.83 -43.94
CA THR A 84 6.58 19.66 -43.68
C THR A 84 6.56 20.86 -44.64
N PRO A 85 5.48 21.05 -45.45
CA PRO A 85 5.32 22.26 -46.25
C PRO A 85 4.97 23.46 -45.36
N PRO A 86 5.32 24.70 -45.77
CA PRO A 86 5.29 25.86 -44.88
C PRO A 86 3.89 26.48 -44.70
N TYR A 87 3.79 27.23 -43.60
CA TYR A 87 2.70 28.17 -43.28
C TYR A 87 2.48 29.18 -44.42
N ARG A 88 1.23 29.62 -44.63
CA ARG A 88 0.91 30.67 -45.59
C ARG A 88 -0.38 31.41 -45.24
N ASP A 89 -0.24 32.67 -44.88
CA ASP A 89 -1.33 33.65 -44.87
C ASP A 89 -1.61 34.14 -46.31
N ASP A 90 -2.90 34.28 -46.65
CA ASP A 90 -3.50 35.53 -47.16
C ASP A 90 -5.04 35.38 -47.28
N PRO A 91 -5.82 36.47 -47.34
CA PRO A 91 -7.28 36.48 -47.26
C PRO A 91 -7.98 36.52 -48.65
N ASP A 92 -9.20 37.08 -48.66
CA ASP A 92 -10.05 37.46 -49.81
C ASP A 92 -10.91 36.39 -50.52
N ALA A 93 -12.13 36.25 -49.99
CA ALA A 93 -13.43 36.41 -50.67
C ALA A 93 -13.76 35.68 -52.00
N ILE A 94 -14.96 35.08 -52.02
CA ILE A 94 -16.04 35.42 -52.98
C ILE A 94 -17.42 35.03 -52.39
N VAL A 95 -18.48 35.69 -52.84
CA VAL A 95 -19.88 35.67 -52.31
C VAL A 95 -20.80 34.85 -53.25
N ILE A 96 -22.08 34.67 -52.87
CA ILE A 96 -23.28 34.07 -53.54
C ILE A 96 -23.74 32.82 -52.76
N ASP A 97 -24.77 32.87 -51.90
CA ASP A 97 -26.24 33.00 -52.16
C ASP A 97 -26.81 31.72 -52.82
N GLU A 98 -27.92 31.07 -52.44
CA GLU A 98 -28.95 31.13 -51.36
C GLU A 98 -29.17 29.65 -50.86
N GLU A 99 -29.93 29.23 -49.84
CA GLU A 99 -31.32 29.54 -49.44
C GLU A 99 -31.63 28.93 -48.02
N GLN A 100 -32.80 29.28 -47.46
CA GLN A 100 -33.47 28.88 -46.19
C GLN A 100 -33.27 27.45 -45.58
N ALA A 101 -33.42 27.20 -44.26
CA ALA A 101 -33.87 28.02 -43.11
C ALA A 101 -33.44 27.44 -41.71
N ASP A 102 -33.73 28.23 -40.66
CA ASP A 102 -33.90 27.88 -39.23
C ASP A 102 -32.71 27.33 -38.41
N ASN A 103 -31.85 28.26 -37.96
CA ASN A 103 -30.92 28.08 -36.83
C ASN A 103 -31.58 28.42 -35.48
N PRO A 104 -31.19 27.76 -34.36
CA PRO A 104 -31.49 28.24 -33.00
C PRO A 104 -30.57 29.42 -32.59
N PRO A 105 -31.04 30.36 -31.75
CA PRO A 105 -30.22 31.50 -31.31
C PRO A 105 -29.19 31.13 -30.20
N PRO A 106 -27.97 31.70 -30.22
CA PRO A 106 -26.93 31.47 -29.23
C PRO A 106 -26.90 32.50 -28.08
N TYR A 107 -25.82 32.46 -27.29
CA TYR A 107 -25.59 33.09 -25.98
C TYR A 107 -24.88 34.46 -26.08
N ARG A 108 -25.22 35.43 -25.20
CA ARG A 108 -24.39 36.55 -24.65
C ARG A 108 -25.22 37.38 -23.64
N ASP A 109 -24.76 37.59 -22.40
CA ASP A 109 -23.83 38.61 -21.84
C ASP A 109 -24.56 39.91 -21.39
N ASP A 110 -24.35 40.31 -20.12
CA ASP A 110 -24.68 41.64 -19.53
C ASP A 110 -23.91 42.76 -20.25
N PRO A 111 -24.46 43.99 -20.41
CA PRO A 111 -24.48 45.00 -19.33
C PRO A 111 -25.77 45.90 -19.36
N ASP A 112 -25.94 47.05 -18.67
CA ASP A 112 -24.98 48.01 -18.08
C ASP A 112 -25.58 48.94 -16.98
N ALA A 113 -24.78 49.91 -16.52
CA ALA A 113 -25.02 50.88 -15.46
C ALA A 113 -25.72 52.20 -15.95
N PRO A 114 -25.88 53.27 -15.12
CA PRO A 114 -26.76 54.42 -15.42
C PRO A 114 -26.06 55.63 -16.07
N VAL A 115 -26.84 56.63 -16.53
CA VAL A 115 -26.48 58.07 -16.58
C VAL A 115 -27.73 58.97 -16.82
N GLU A 116 -27.56 60.30 -16.70
CA GLU A 116 -28.51 61.42 -16.82
C GLU A 116 -28.91 61.70 -18.32
N GLU A 117 -29.72 62.69 -18.77
CA GLU A 117 -30.10 64.05 -18.31
C GLU A 117 -31.53 64.49 -18.78
N GLU A 118 -32.03 65.59 -18.17
CA GLU A 118 -32.81 66.76 -18.69
C GLU A 118 -33.78 66.71 -19.93
N ALA A 119 -34.83 67.55 -20.07
CA ALA A 119 -35.53 68.49 -19.17
C ALA A 119 -36.87 69.01 -19.80
N SER A 120 -37.77 69.61 -19.01
CA SER A 120 -38.56 70.79 -19.44
C SER A 120 -39.28 71.57 -18.29
N GLU A 121 -39.17 72.89 -18.40
CA GLU A 121 -39.78 74.01 -17.66
C GLU A 121 -41.35 74.07 -17.84
N ILE A 122 -42.21 74.88 -17.20
CA ILE A 122 -42.20 76.14 -16.39
C ILE A 122 -43.41 76.08 -15.39
N VAL A 123 -43.53 76.77 -14.24
CA VAL A 123 -43.93 78.19 -13.97
C VAL A 123 -43.82 78.45 -12.44
N THR A 124 -43.62 79.71 -12.00
CA THR A 124 -43.25 80.09 -10.61
C THR A 124 -44.32 80.88 -9.81
N THR A 125 -43.93 81.30 -8.58
CA THR A 125 -44.48 82.38 -7.70
C THR A 125 -45.33 81.92 -6.46
N PRO A 126 -45.45 82.71 -5.35
CA PRO A 126 -44.62 82.38 -4.17
C PRO A 126 -45.23 82.51 -2.74
N ALA A 127 -44.56 81.85 -1.79
CA ALA A 127 -44.31 82.22 -0.39
C ALA A 127 -45.43 82.68 0.58
N ARG A 128 -45.58 81.96 1.72
CA ARG A 128 -45.73 82.56 3.07
C ARG A 128 -45.37 81.59 4.22
N ARG A 129 -44.59 82.08 5.20
CA ARG A 129 -44.44 81.55 6.58
C ARG A 129 -45.68 81.98 7.41
N PRO A 130 -46.03 81.39 8.60
CA PRO A 130 -45.08 80.92 9.64
C PRO A 130 -45.46 79.75 10.60
N ARG A 131 -44.43 79.26 11.32
CA ARG A 131 -44.43 78.81 12.74
C ARG A 131 -45.61 77.94 13.27
N ALA A 132 -45.54 76.62 13.07
CA ALA A 132 -46.30 75.63 13.88
C ALA A 132 -45.58 74.28 14.16
N LEU A 133 -44.55 73.91 13.39
CA LEU A 133 -44.10 72.51 13.25
C LEU A 133 -43.24 71.91 14.40
N LEU A 134 -42.65 72.73 15.28
CA LEU A 134 -41.56 72.28 16.16
C LEU A 134 -41.96 71.40 17.36
N ARG A 135 -43.26 71.19 17.62
CA ARG A 135 -43.72 70.24 18.66
C ARG A 135 -44.10 68.85 18.13
N ILE A 136 -44.49 68.74 16.87
CA ILE A 136 -44.94 67.46 16.27
C ILE A 136 -43.72 66.59 15.87
N LEU A 137 -42.66 67.23 15.35
CA LEU A 137 -41.42 66.56 14.94
C LEU A 137 -40.75 65.73 16.05
N ARG A 138 -40.88 66.12 17.32
CA ARG A 138 -40.21 65.42 18.44
C ARG A 138 -40.82 64.05 18.75
N ASN A 139 -42.13 63.87 18.53
CA ASN A 139 -42.76 62.55 18.69
C ASN A 139 -42.49 61.66 17.49
N LEU A 140 -42.48 62.23 16.27
CA LEU A 140 -42.08 61.51 15.06
C LEU A 140 -40.63 60.99 15.13
N PHE A 141 -39.70 61.76 15.71
CA PHE A 141 -38.32 61.33 15.88
C PHE A 141 -38.18 60.09 16.75
N ASN A 142 -38.91 60.00 17.87
CA ASN A 142 -38.88 58.83 18.74
C ASN A 142 -39.49 57.59 18.08
N VAL A 143 -40.57 57.74 17.31
CA VAL A 143 -41.16 56.65 16.52
C VAL A 143 -40.17 56.20 15.44
N TRP A 144 -39.56 57.13 14.71
CA TRP A 144 -38.58 56.83 13.67
C TRP A 144 -37.34 56.12 14.22
N TYR A 145 -36.80 56.56 15.36
CA TYR A 145 -35.66 55.90 16.01
C TYR A 145 -36.01 54.49 16.51
N CYS A 146 -37.24 54.27 16.97
CA CYS A 146 -37.73 52.94 17.33
C CYS A 146 -37.86 52.05 16.09
N CYS A 147 -38.48 52.54 15.01
CA CYS A 147 -38.55 51.82 13.74
C CYS A 147 -37.16 51.52 13.14
N ALA A 148 -36.19 52.43 13.29
CA ALA A 148 -34.81 52.24 12.83
C ALA A 148 -34.04 51.21 13.68
N MET A 149 -34.25 51.15 15.00
CA MET A 149 -33.71 50.06 15.82
C MET A 149 -34.37 48.71 15.50
N TRP A 150 -35.69 48.69 15.30
CA TRP A 150 -36.37 47.45 14.93
C TRP A 150 -35.97 46.96 13.53
N SER A 151 -35.78 47.86 12.56
CA SER A 151 -35.27 47.46 11.24
C SER A 151 -33.81 47.02 11.28
N SER A 152 -32.94 47.68 12.06
CA SER A 152 -31.54 47.25 12.20
C SER A 152 -31.42 45.92 12.95
N LEU A 153 -32.21 45.68 14.00
CA LEU A 153 -32.29 44.38 14.66
C LEU A 153 -32.83 43.29 13.74
N PHE A 154 -33.87 43.58 12.96
CA PHE A 154 -34.43 42.62 12.00
C PHE A 154 -33.43 42.31 10.87
N LEU A 155 -32.67 43.30 10.40
CA LEU A 155 -31.63 43.14 9.38
C LEU A 155 -30.41 42.38 9.95
N ILE A 156 -30.02 42.61 11.21
CA ILE A 156 -29.02 41.80 11.92
C ILE A 156 -29.48 40.35 12.08
N VAL A 157 -30.75 40.12 12.45
CA VAL A 157 -31.32 38.76 12.52
C VAL A 157 -31.35 38.11 11.13
N ILE A 158 -31.68 38.83 10.06
CA ILE A 158 -31.59 38.34 8.68
C ILE A 158 -30.15 37.99 8.33
N ILE A 159 -29.16 38.84 8.65
CA ILE A 159 -27.74 38.54 8.43
C ILE A 159 -27.30 37.29 9.23
N ILE A 160 -27.71 37.13 10.49
CA ILE A 160 -27.40 35.96 11.31
C ILE A 160 -28.08 34.69 10.75
N VAL A 161 -29.31 34.79 10.23
CA VAL A 161 -30.01 33.69 9.57
C VAL A 161 -29.33 33.35 8.24
N ILE A 162 -28.95 34.32 7.42
CA ILE A 162 -28.23 34.12 6.16
C ILE A 162 -26.85 33.52 6.43
N LEU A 163 -26.07 34.02 7.39
CA LEU A 163 -24.79 33.45 7.80
C LEU A 163 -24.97 32.05 8.42
N GLY A 164 -26.05 31.80 9.17
CA GLY A 164 -26.38 30.49 9.71
C GLY A 164 -26.78 29.48 8.61
N VAL A 165 -27.49 29.93 7.58
CA VAL A 165 -27.81 29.16 6.37
C VAL A 165 -26.54 28.90 5.56
N LEU A 166 -25.71 29.91 5.30
CA LEU A 166 -24.43 29.75 4.60
C LEU A 166 -23.45 28.87 5.38
N ALA A 167 -23.44 28.90 6.72
CA ALA A 167 -22.67 27.96 7.52
C ALA A 167 -23.23 26.52 7.50
N ARG A 168 -24.56 26.35 7.36
CA ARG A 168 -25.25 25.05 7.35
C ARG A 168 -25.36 24.40 5.96
N PHE A 169 -25.26 25.20 4.89
CA PHE A 169 -25.32 24.75 3.50
C PHE A 169 -24.00 24.97 2.74
N GLY A 170 -23.23 26.03 3.02
CA GLY A 170 -21.92 26.27 2.41
C GLY A 170 -20.83 25.30 2.89
N ASN A 171 -20.93 24.79 4.14
CA ASN A 171 -20.12 23.65 4.59
C ASN A 171 -20.57 22.31 3.99
N LYS A 172 -21.64 22.26 3.16
CA LYS A 172 -21.82 21.17 2.20
C LYS A 172 -21.06 21.49 0.91
N GLY A 173 -19.73 21.60 1.04
CA GLY A 173 -18.87 21.34 -0.12
C GLY A 173 -19.23 19.95 -0.65
N ALA A 174 -19.51 19.85 -1.96
CA ALA A 174 -20.02 18.61 -2.56
C ALA A 174 -19.04 17.46 -2.25
N ASN A 175 -19.58 16.36 -1.72
CA ASN A 175 -18.81 15.24 -1.16
C ASN A 175 -17.64 14.89 -2.11
N PRO A 176 -16.36 14.89 -1.66
CA PRO A 176 -15.23 14.69 -2.56
C PRO A 176 -15.35 13.42 -3.43
N LYS A 177 -16.01 12.38 -2.92
CA LYS A 177 -16.30 11.12 -3.62
C LYS A 177 -17.34 11.27 -4.74
N GLU A 178 -18.39 12.04 -4.48
CA GLU A 178 -19.43 12.41 -5.45
C GLU A 178 -18.89 13.38 -6.51
N SER A 179 -18.14 14.40 -6.07
CA SER A 179 -17.45 15.36 -6.93
C SER A 179 -16.44 14.69 -7.87
N ALA A 180 -15.71 13.68 -7.40
CA ALA A 180 -14.82 12.87 -8.23
C ALA A 180 -15.61 11.98 -9.21
N TRP A 181 -16.67 11.30 -8.75
CA TRP A 181 -17.51 10.44 -9.58
C TRP A 181 -18.19 11.19 -10.74
N ILE A 182 -18.68 12.41 -10.47
CA ILE A 182 -19.25 13.28 -11.51
C ILE A 182 -18.15 13.78 -12.47
N ALA A 183 -17.00 14.20 -11.94
CA ALA A 183 -15.89 14.70 -12.76
C ALA A 183 -15.28 13.62 -13.67
N SER A 184 -15.17 12.38 -13.19
CA SER A 184 -14.65 11.24 -13.96
C SER A 184 -15.60 10.79 -15.07
N ARG A 185 -16.88 11.21 -15.05
CA ARG A 185 -17.94 10.72 -15.94
C ARG A 185 -18.14 9.20 -15.89
N SER A 186 -17.70 8.55 -14.81
CA SER A 186 -17.87 7.11 -14.59
C SER A 186 -19.35 6.75 -14.46
N LYS A 187 -19.69 5.55 -14.92
CA LYS A 187 -21.03 4.94 -14.73
C LYS A 187 -20.86 3.48 -14.32
N ASP A 188 -21.87 2.92 -13.69
CA ASP A 188 -21.92 1.47 -13.49
C ASP A 188 -21.81 0.75 -14.85
N TYR A 189 -20.93 -0.25 -14.92
CA TYR A 189 -20.54 -0.99 -16.13
C TYR A 189 -19.82 -0.16 -17.21
N GLN A 190 -19.40 1.07 -16.89
CA GLN A 190 -18.51 1.92 -17.68
C GLN A 190 -17.63 2.75 -16.73
N LEU A 191 -16.86 2.06 -15.86
CA LEU A 191 -16.01 2.74 -14.88
C LEU A 191 -14.74 3.24 -15.57
N ARG A 192 -14.53 4.56 -15.54
CA ARG A 192 -13.26 5.19 -15.91
C ARG A 192 -12.34 5.13 -14.71
N VAL A 193 -11.62 4.02 -14.59
CA VAL A 193 -10.72 3.74 -13.46
C VAL A 193 -9.63 4.80 -13.39
N TRP A 194 -8.99 5.12 -14.52
CA TRP A 194 -7.91 6.12 -14.60
C TRP A 194 -8.34 7.55 -14.22
N ASP A 195 -9.62 7.92 -14.43
CA ASP A 195 -10.19 9.22 -14.06
C ASP A 195 -10.59 9.29 -12.56
N LEU A 196 -10.72 8.15 -11.85
CA LEU A 196 -11.14 8.07 -10.44
C LEU A 196 -9.95 8.02 -9.47
N TYR A 197 -8.88 7.34 -9.88
CA TYR A 197 -7.63 7.19 -9.14
C TYR A 197 -6.68 8.40 -9.34
N PRO A 198 -5.56 8.48 -8.60
CA PRO A 198 -4.59 9.55 -8.82
C PRO A 198 -3.86 9.44 -10.17
N PRO A 199 -3.27 10.54 -10.67
CA PRO A 199 -2.27 10.46 -11.73
C PRO A 199 -1.01 9.72 -11.24
N LEU A 200 -0.21 9.22 -12.17
CA LEU A 200 1.09 8.61 -11.87
C LEU A 200 2.15 9.67 -11.62
N GLU A 201 3.15 9.34 -10.79
CA GLU A 201 4.31 10.20 -10.55
C GLU A 201 5.10 10.49 -11.84
N ALA A 202 5.84 11.61 -11.85
CA ALA A 202 6.70 12.00 -12.97
C ALA A 202 7.71 10.90 -13.33
N GLY A 203 8.22 10.15 -12.35
CA GLY A 203 9.17 9.04 -12.52
C GLY A 203 8.59 7.68 -12.92
N ALA A 204 7.27 7.55 -13.14
CA ALA A 204 6.69 6.32 -13.68
C ALA A 204 7.10 6.10 -15.16
N SER A 205 7.20 4.84 -15.58
CA SER A 205 7.57 4.44 -16.94
C SER A 205 6.61 4.97 -18.00
N LYS A 206 7.07 5.07 -19.26
CA LYS A 206 6.23 5.51 -20.38
C LYS A 206 5.18 4.43 -20.70
N GLU A 207 5.61 3.19 -20.58
CA GLU A 207 4.88 1.94 -20.79
C GLU A 207 3.70 1.85 -19.81
N CYS A 208 3.93 2.06 -18.51
CA CYS A 208 2.85 2.12 -17.52
C CYS A 208 1.94 3.33 -17.70
N LYS A 209 2.49 4.52 -17.99
CA LYS A 209 1.70 5.73 -18.24
C LYS A 209 0.75 5.56 -19.44
N GLU A 210 1.20 4.90 -20.49
CA GLU A 210 0.40 4.58 -21.66
C GLU A 210 -0.66 3.52 -21.31
N ALA A 211 -0.25 2.35 -20.81
CA ALA A 211 -1.17 1.27 -20.44
C ALA A 211 -2.26 1.70 -19.43
N TRP A 212 -1.95 2.62 -18.51
CA TRP A 212 -2.91 3.19 -17.57
C TRP A 212 -3.89 4.18 -18.21
N ARG A 213 -3.46 4.98 -19.19
CA ARG A 213 -4.27 6.03 -19.83
C ARG A 213 -5.07 5.56 -21.04
N THR A 214 -4.51 4.65 -21.84
CA THR A 214 -5.10 4.18 -23.11
C THR A 214 -5.54 2.72 -23.08
N GLY A 215 -5.27 2.00 -21.98
CA GLY A 215 -5.86 0.70 -21.71
C GLY A 215 -7.39 0.74 -21.76
N ARG A 216 -8.00 -0.12 -22.58
CA ARG A 216 -9.46 -0.17 -22.74
C ARG A 216 -10.16 -0.42 -21.40
N GLU A 217 -9.60 -1.32 -20.60
CA GLU A 217 -10.13 -1.76 -19.32
C GLU A 217 -10.00 -0.67 -18.25
N THR A 218 -8.99 0.20 -18.32
CA THR A 218 -8.87 1.35 -17.41
C THR A 218 -9.79 2.49 -17.82
N GLN A 219 -10.03 2.68 -19.13
CA GLN A 219 -10.95 3.67 -19.67
C GLN A 219 -12.44 3.32 -19.53
N SER A 220 -12.81 2.04 -19.53
CA SER A 220 -14.22 1.61 -19.50
C SER A 220 -14.39 0.20 -18.95
N LEU A 221 -14.08 -0.01 -17.67
CA LEU A 221 -14.29 -1.30 -17.00
C LEU A 221 -15.78 -1.62 -16.86
N GLY A 222 -16.19 -2.76 -17.41
CA GLY A 222 -17.56 -3.31 -17.44
C GLY A 222 -18.06 -3.88 -16.11
N CYS A 223 -17.66 -3.29 -14.98
CA CYS A 223 -18.05 -3.70 -13.63
C CYS A 223 -18.99 -2.68 -12.95
N HIS A 224 -19.80 -3.14 -12.00
CA HIS A 224 -20.57 -2.26 -11.11
C HIS A 224 -19.63 -1.54 -10.12
N ARG A 225 -19.86 -0.25 -9.82
CA ARG A 225 -18.97 0.62 -9.04
C ARG A 225 -18.59 0.11 -7.66
N MET A 226 -19.42 -0.75 -7.08
CA MET A 226 -19.14 -1.35 -5.77
C MET A 226 -17.95 -2.33 -5.78
N ILE A 227 -17.45 -2.77 -6.94
CA ILE A 227 -16.14 -3.44 -7.00
C ILE A 227 -14.99 -2.52 -6.53
N LEU A 228 -15.18 -1.20 -6.55
CA LEU A 228 -14.24 -0.21 -6.02
C LEU A 228 -14.40 0.02 -4.51
N SER A 229 -15.29 -0.71 -3.81
CA SER A 229 -15.52 -0.53 -2.37
C SER A 229 -14.51 -1.32 -1.53
N SER A 230 -13.63 -0.61 -0.83
CA SER A 230 -12.72 -1.19 0.17
C SER A 230 -13.43 -1.65 1.46
N ALA A 231 -14.74 -1.42 1.59
CA ALA A 231 -15.52 -1.82 2.77
C ALA A 231 -15.55 -3.34 2.97
N TRP A 232 -15.39 -4.12 1.90
CA TRP A 232 -15.38 -5.58 1.99
C TRP A 232 -14.06 -6.14 2.50
N ASP A 233 -12.94 -5.48 2.19
CA ASP A 233 -11.59 -6.06 2.28
C ASP A 233 -11.23 -6.58 3.68
N ASP A 234 -11.48 -5.77 4.71
CA ASP A 234 -11.15 -6.08 6.11
C ASP A 234 -12.19 -6.98 6.81
N GLY A 235 -13.32 -7.27 6.16
CA GLY A 235 -14.42 -8.05 6.75
C GLY A 235 -15.20 -7.31 7.85
N ASP A 236 -15.09 -5.98 7.94
CA ASP A 236 -15.80 -5.17 8.94
C ASP A 236 -17.27 -4.93 8.54
N ALA A 237 -18.19 -5.44 9.36
CA ALA A 237 -19.62 -5.30 9.18
C ALA A 237 -20.13 -3.87 9.41
N ASP A 238 -19.45 -3.05 10.23
CA ASP A 238 -19.85 -1.65 10.47
C ASP A 238 -19.36 -0.72 9.36
N GLN A 239 -18.14 -0.90 8.84
CA GLN A 239 -17.71 -0.19 7.63
C GLN A 239 -18.64 -0.50 6.43
N VAL A 240 -19.05 -1.76 6.24
CA VAL A 240 -20.03 -2.14 5.19
C VAL A 240 -21.37 -1.41 5.34
N ARG A 241 -21.84 -1.20 6.57
CA ARG A 241 -23.08 -0.43 6.84
C ARG A 241 -22.89 1.06 6.54
N VAL A 242 -21.76 1.63 6.91
CA VAL A 242 -21.44 3.07 6.72
C VAL A 242 -21.19 3.42 5.24
N GLU A 243 -20.60 2.52 4.45
CA GLU A 243 -20.41 2.70 3.00
C GLU A 243 -21.60 2.17 2.15
N GLU A 244 -22.72 1.82 2.78
CA GLU A 244 -23.94 1.26 2.15
C GLU A 244 -23.70 0.02 1.26
N ALA A 245 -22.59 -0.69 1.48
CA ALA A 245 -22.04 -1.68 0.57
C ALA A 245 -22.56 -3.12 0.83
N ASP A 246 -23.86 -3.32 0.95
CA ASP A 246 -24.45 -4.61 1.35
C ASP A 246 -24.03 -5.77 0.40
N PRO A 247 -23.35 -6.84 0.91
CA PRO A 247 -22.84 -7.93 0.09
C PRO A 247 -23.90 -8.80 -0.59
N PHE A 248 -25.12 -8.85 -0.06
CA PHE A 248 -26.23 -9.55 -0.72
C PHE A 248 -26.83 -8.68 -1.81
N PHE A 249 -27.15 -7.42 -1.50
CA PHE A 249 -27.79 -6.47 -2.42
C PHE A 249 -27.01 -6.29 -3.73
N TYR A 250 -25.67 -6.20 -3.64
CA TYR A 250 -24.79 -6.04 -4.81
C TYR A 250 -24.26 -7.36 -5.40
N SER A 251 -24.65 -8.53 -4.88
CA SER A 251 -24.16 -9.84 -5.35
C SER A 251 -24.41 -10.07 -6.85
N GLU A 252 -25.64 -9.83 -7.34
CA GLU A 252 -25.96 -9.95 -8.77
C GLU A 252 -25.52 -8.73 -9.59
N ALA A 253 -25.15 -7.61 -8.96
CA ALA A 253 -24.61 -6.45 -9.64
C ALA A 253 -23.14 -6.68 -10.06
N VAL A 254 -22.29 -7.04 -9.09
CA VAL A 254 -20.85 -7.20 -9.29
C VAL A 254 -20.52 -8.50 -10.03
N CYS A 255 -21.17 -9.61 -9.67
CA CYS A 255 -20.71 -10.95 -10.09
C CYS A 255 -21.17 -11.37 -11.49
N ARG A 256 -20.67 -10.64 -12.49
CA ARG A 256 -20.85 -10.86 -13.93
C ARG A 256 -19.58 -11.41 -14.55
N ASP A 257 -19.71 -12.43 -15.41
CA ASP A 257 -18.56 -13.14 -15.98
C ASP A 257 -17.69 -12.24 -16.87
N TRP A 258 -18.29 -11.23 -17.53
CA TRP A 258 -17.56 -10.24 -18.32
C TRP A 258 -16.69 -9.31 -17.45
N CYS A 259 -17.18 -8.89 -16.28
CA CYS A 259 -16.41 -8.08 -15.33
C CYS A 259 -15.14 -8.82 -14.88
N ARG A 260 -15.25 -10.13 -14.59
CA ARG A 260 -14.07 -10.98 -14.32
C ARG A 260 -13.08 -11.02 -15.48
N SER A 261 -13.59 -11.16 -16.71
CA SER A 261 -12.78 -11.23 -17.93
C SER A 261 -12.00 -9.94 -18.19
N GLU A 262 -12.64 -8.79 -18.00
CA GLU A 262 -12.03 -7.47 -18.18
C GLU A 262 -11.06 -7.13 -17.04
N LEU A 263 -11.38 -7.48 -15.79
CA LEU A 263 -10.43 -7.38 -14.67
C LEU A 263 -9.17 -8.24 -14.90
N THR A 264 -9.32 -9.45 -15.45
CA THR A 264 -8.18 -10.32 -15.83
C THR A 264 -7.34 -9.70 -16.95
N GLN A 265 -7.97 -9.09 -17.97
CA GLN A 265 -7.26 -8.38 -19.03
C GLN A 265 -6.53 -7.14 -18.48
N MET A 266 -7.14 -6.42 -17.54
CA MET A 266 -6.53 -5.28 -16.85
C MET A 266 -5.30 -5.69 -16.01
N VAL A 267 -5.38 -6.84 -15.30
CA VAL A 267 -4.22 -7.42 -14.60
C VAL A 267 -3.10 -7.76 -15.57
N ASN A 268 -3.39 -8.50 -16.65
CA ASN A 268 -2.36 -8.86 -17.63
C ASN A 268 -1.69 -7.61 -18.21
N SER A 269 -2.48 -6.63 -18.67
CA SER A 269 -1.99 -5.38 -19.25
C SER A 269 -1.13 -4.57 -18.26
N LEU A 270 -1.61 -4.34 -17.04
CA LEU A 270 -0.92 -3.46 -16.09
C LEU A 270 0.23 -4.15 -15.36
N VAL A 271 0.17 -5.46 -15.07
CA VAL A 271 1.31 -6.20 -14.50
C VAL A 271 2.45 -6.35 -15.52
N ASP A 272 2.13 -6.45 -16.83
CA ASP A 272 3.20 -6.51 -17.84
C ASP A 272 3.87 -5.16 -18.16
N ASN A 273 3.17 -4.04 -17.98
CA ASN A 273 3.68 -2.70 -18.32
C ASN A 273 4.09 -1.84 -17.12
N CYS A 274 3.54 -2.06 -15.92
CA CYS A 274 3.85 -1.33 -14.69
C CYS A 274 4.76 -2.17 -13.77
N LYS A 275 5.99 -2.46 -14.24
CA LYS A 275 6.96 -3.36 -13.59
C LYS A 275 7.95 -2.65 -12.66
N LEU A 276 8.06 -1.32 -12.72
CA LEU A 276 9.02 -0.56 -11.92
C LEU A 276 8.42 -0.13 -10.59
N ARG A 277 9.25 -0.04 -9.54
CA ARG A 277 8.84 0.46 -8.22
C ARG A 277 8.35 1.91 -8.24
N THR A 278 8.71 2.66 -9.28
CA THR A 278 8.27 4.04 -9.56
C THR A 278 6.96 4.14 -10.35
N ASP A 279 6.37 3.03 -10.79
CA ASP A 279 5.07 2.97 -11.47
C ASP A 279 3.90 3.14 -10.48
N ARG A 280 3.92 4.25 -9.74
CA ARG A 280 3.10 4.52 -8.56
C ARG A 280 2.34 5.85 -8.66
N PHE A 281 1.32 5.99 -7.81
CA PHE A 281 0.43 7.14 -7.81
C PHE A 281 0.97 8.36 -7.05
N ASP A 282 0.69 9.55 -7.58
CA ASP A 282 0.91 10.84 -6.91
C ASP A 282 -0.19 11.09 -5.86
N LEU A 283 -0.04 10.40 -4.73
CA LEU A 283 -0.88 10.57 -3.54
C LEU A 283 -0.71 11.96 -2.90
N ALA A 284 0.41 12.66 -3.17
CA ALA A 284 0.65 13.99 -2.62
C ALA A 284 -0.30 15.03 -3.23
N ASN A 285 -0.47 15.02 -4.56
CA ASN A 285 -1.35 15.95 -5.28
C ASN A 285 -2.81 15.48 -5.41
N TYR A 286 -3.11 14.19 -5.21
CA TYR A 286 -4.49 13.70 -5.19
C TYR A 286 -5.38 14.51 -4.23
N GLY A 287 -6.64 14.77 -4.60
CA GLY A 287 -7.61 15.48 -3.78
C GLY A 287 -7.38 16.98 -3.55
N LYS A 288 -6.23 17.57 -3.94
CA LYS A 288 -5.95 19.01 -3.73
C LYS A 288 -6.96 19.95 -4.40
N ASN A 289 -7.63 19.48 -5.46
CA ASN A 289 -8.69 20.17 -6.20
C ASN A 289 -10.10 19.94 -5.61
N GLY A 290 -10.22 19.35 -4.42
CA GLY A 290 -11.48 18.98 -3.78
C GLY A 290 -12.15 17.71 -4.33
N ARG A 291 -11.49 16.96 -5.23
CA ARG A 291 -12.03 15.75 -5.87
C ARG A 291 -11.17 14.54 -5.52
N ALA A 292 -11.73 13.62 -4.73
CA ALA A 292 -11.09 12.36 -4.36
C ALA A 292 -12.17 11.28 -4.18
N TYR A 293 -12.17 10.25 -5.02
CA TYR A 293 -13.11 9.13 -4.92
C TYR A 293 -12.79 8.21 -3.74
N PHE A 294 -11.51 8.10 -3.42
CA PHE A 294 -10.96 7.26 -2.35
C PHE A 294 -10.34 8.13 -1.24
N ASP A 295 -10.31 7.60 -0.02
CA ASP A 295 -9.44 8.13 1.05
C ASP A 295 -7.97 7.84 0.70
N LYS A 296 -7.08 8.84 0.81
CA LYS A 296 -5.64 8.70 0.54
C LYS A 296 -5.00 7.52 1.27
N ASN A 297 -5.48 7.24 2.48
CA ASN A 297 -4.94 6.19 3.35
C ASN A 297 -5.46 4.78 2.98
N ARG A 298 -6.29 4.67 1.93
CA ARG A 298 -7.00 3.46 1.50
C ARG A 298 -6.89 3.20 -0.02
N ILE A 299 -5.96 3.85 -0.70
CA ILE A 299 -5.66 3.68 -2.13
C ILE A 299 -4.50 2.69 -2.30
N GLU A 300 -4.59 1.82 -3.30
CA GLU A 300 -3.51 0.93 -3.73
C GLU A 300 -2.31 1.71 -4.30
N GLU A 301 -1.09 1.20 -4.16
CA GLU A 301 0.13 1.96 -4.45
C GLU A 301 0.31 2.39 -5.92
N GLY A 302 -0.28 1.66 -6.88
CA GLY A 302 -0.18 1.93 -8.31
C GLY A 302 -1.06 1.02 -9.18
N PRO A 303 -1.06 1.20 -10.51
CA PRO A 303 -1.99 0.53 -11.44
C PRO A 303 -2.03 -0.99 -11.36
N ALA A 304 -0.87 -1.64 -11.26
CA ALA A 304 -0.78 -3.09 -11.12
C ALA A 304 -1.45 -3.60 -9.83
N TYR A 305 -1.29 -2.86 -8.72
CA TYR A 305 -1.92 -3.19 -7.44
C TYR A 305 -3.43 -2.95 -7.44
N VAL A 306 -3.91 -1.90 -8.13
CA VAL A 306 -5.35 -1.68 -8.37
C VAL A 306 -5.95 -2.88 -9.11
N ALA A 307 -5.32 -3.33 -10.20
CA ALA A 307 -5.82 -4.46 -10.97
C ALA A 307 -5.82 -5.77 -10.16
N GLN A 308 -4.74 -6.05 -9.43
CA GLN A 308 -4.63 -7.22 -8.55
C GLN A 308 -5.72 -7.21 -7.46
N ASN A 309 -5.83 -6.13 -6.68
CA ASN A 309 -6.82 -6.06 -5.60
C ASN A 309 -8.27 -6.13 -6.13
N LEU A 310 -8.56 -5.59 -7.31
CA LEU A 310 -9.89 -5.70 -7.92
C LEU A 310 -10.21 -7.12 -8.42
N VAL A 311 -9.23 -7.86 -8.96
CA VAL A 311 -9.39 -9.30 -9.26
C VAL A 311 -9.60 -10.11 -7.98
N ASP A 312 -8.76 -9.90 -6.96
CA ASP A 312 -8.85 -10.64 -5.69
C ASP A 312 -10.19 -10.36 -4.99
N ARG A 313 -10.61 -9.08 -4.92
CA ARG A 313 -11.91 -8.67 -4.38
C ARG A 313 -13.07 -9.28 -5.18
N PHE A 314 -12.98 -9.36 -6.51
CA PHE A 314 -13.99 -10.04 -7.34
C PHE A 314 -14.06 -11.53 -7.03
N ASP A 315 -12.94 -12.25 -7.14
CA ASP A 315 -12.90 -13.70 -6.99
C ASP A 315 -13.33 -14.15 -5.58
N HIS A 316 -13.10 -13.30 -4.59
CA HIS A 316 -13.56 -13.50 -3.22
C HIS A 316 -15.06 -13.22 -3.04
N PHE A 317 -15.53 -12.02 -3.40
CA PHE A 317 -16.93 -11.60 -3.26
C PHE A 317 -17.89 -12.49 -4.06
N CYS A 318 -17.45 -12.87 -5.26
CA CYS A 318 -18.21 -13.68 -6.21
C CYS A 318 -17.98 -15.19 -6.07
N LYS A 319 -17.24 -15.63 -5.04
CA LYS A 319 -17.00 -17.03 -4.75
C LYS A 319 -18.32 -17.79 -4.57
N LYS A 320 -18.49 -18.87 -5.32
CA LYS A 320 -19.66 -19.78 -5.26
C LYS A 320 -19.18 -21.20 -4.86
N PRO A 321 -19.95 -21.95 -4.06
CA PRO A 321 -19.65 -23.35 -3.80
C PRO A 321 -19.61 -24.16 -5.10
N ASN A 322 -18.72 -25.14 -5.18
CA ASN A 322 -18.63 -26.04 -6.32
C ASN A 322 -19.90 -26.90 -6.42
N ALA A 323 -20.74 -26.61 -7.43
CA ALA A 323 -22.05 -27.24 -7.64
C ALA A 323 -22.00 -28.77 -7.79
N ASN A 324 -20.84 -29.33 -8.19
CA ASN A 324 -20.65 -30.79 -8.31
C ASN A 324 -20.35 -31.49 -6.98
N ARG A 325 -20.17 -30.73 -5.87
CA ARG A 325 -19.89 -31.28 -4.52
C ARG A 325 -20.83 -30.75 -3.44
N TYR A 326 -21.39 -29.56 -3.63
CA TYR A 326 -22.25 -28.89 -2.67
C TYR A 326 -23.46 -28.29 -3.39
N ARG A 327 -24.61 -28.22 -2.70
CA ARG A 327 -25.73 -27.41 -3.18
C ARG A 327 -25.30 -25.94 -3.25
N SER A 328 -25.85 -25.20 -4.22
CA SER A 328 -25.74 -23.74 -4.30
C SER A 328 -26.08 -23.10 -2.95
N PRO A 329 -25.46 -21.95 -2.60
CA PRO A 329 -25.70 -21.31 -1.32
C PRO A 329 -27.10 -20.69 -1.33
N GLU A 330 -27.69 -20.47 -0.15
CA GLU A 330 -29.09 -20.00 -0.07
C GLU A 330 -29.24 -18.57 -0.62
N TRP A 331 -28.12 -17.84 -0.73
CA TRP A 331 -28.05 -16.42 -1.06
C TRP A 331 -27.14 -16.09 -2.26
N GLY A 332 -26.87 -17.06 -3.14
CA GLY A 332 -26.18 -16.83 -4.42
C GLY A 332 -24.64 -16.90 -4.40
N THR A 333 -23.96 -16.11 -3.55
CA THR A 333 -22.49 -16.15 -3.34
C THR A 333 -22.15 -16.48 -1.88
N CYS A 334 -20.88 -16.76 -1.57
CA CYS A 334 -20.46 -17.01 -0.18
C CYS A 334 -20.41 -15.76 0.69
N ALA A 335 -20.01 -14.61 0.15
CA ALA A 335 -20.09 -13.33 0.86
C ALA A 335 -21.55 -13.00 1.26
N ALA A 336 -22.49 -13.20 0.33
CA ALA A 336 -23.92 -13.06 0.58
C ALA A 336 -24.47 -14.11 1.57
N ASP A 337 -24.00 -15.37 1.50
CA ASP A 337 -24.42 -16.44 2.42
C ASP A 337 -23.99 -16.17 3.87
N LEU A 338 -22.77 -15.64 4.06
CA LEU A 338 -22.23 -15.23 5.36
C LEU A 338 -22.94 -13.98 5.91
N TRP A 339 -23.17 -12.97 5.06
CA TRP A 339 -23.87 -11.75 5.42
C TRP A 339 -25.31 -12.04 5.86
N MET A 340 -26.09 -12.75 5.03
CA MET A 340 -27.51 -13.01 5.33
C MET A 340 -27.74 -14.03 6.44
N LYS A 341 -26.74 -14.87 6.78
CA LYS A 341 -26.83 -15.82 7.90
C LYS A 341 -26.32 -15.27 9.22
N TRP A 342 -25.23 -14.50 9.19
CA TRP A 342 -24.50 -14.13 10.40
C TRP A 342 -24.25 -12.62 10.52
N GLY A 343 -24.54 -11.83 9.49
CA GLY A 343 -24.14 -10.42 9.39
C GLY A 343 -22.62 -10.24 9.26
N VAL A 344 -21.92 -11.29 8.83
CA VAL A 344 -20.45 -11.34 8.70
C VAL A 344 -20.06 -11.06 7.27
N VAL A 345 -19.05 -10.22 7.07
CA VAL A 345 -18.51 -9.86 5.75
C VAL A 345 -17.35 -10.81 5.42
N ASP A 346 -17.39 -11.44 4.25
CA ASP A 346 -16.29 -12.29 3.78
C ASP A 346 -15.24 -11.41 3.10
N GLY A 347 -14.29 -10.88 3.89
CA GLY A 347 -13.22 -10.01 3.40
C GLY A 347 -12.02 -10.75 2.82
N ASN A 348 -11.40 -10.16 1.80
CA ASN A 348 -10.23 -10.73 1.11
C ASN A 348 -8.97 -10.73 1.97
N LYS A 349 -8.84 -9.82 2.97
CA LYS A 349 -7.74 -9.84 3.93
C LYS A 349 -7.99 -10.90 5.00
N GLU A 350 -7.61 -12.14 4.69
CA GLU A 350 -7.93 -13.30 5.51
C GLU A 350 -7.44 -13.19 6.97
N ALA A 351 -6.30 -12.53 7.22
CA ALA A 351 -5.70 -12.38 8.55
C ALA A 351 -6.56 -11.64 9.60
N HIS A 352 -7.59 -10.88 9.21
CA HIS A 352 -8.45 -10.16 10.16
C HIS A 352 -9.50 -11.10 10.76
N LEU A 353 -9.65 -11.12 12.10
CA LEU A 353 -10.66 -11.93 12.79
C LEU A 353 -12.06 -11.29 12.88
N ASN A 354 -12.29 -10.21 12.16
CA ASN A 354 -13.57 -9.53 12.07
C ASN A 354 -14.72 -10.51 11.74
N GLY A 355 -15.82 -10.39 12.48
CA GLY A 355 -16.98 -11.28 12.38
C GLY A 355 -16.88 -12.63 13.11
N LEU A 356 -15.71 -13.05 13.63
CA LEU A 356 -15.60 -14.30 14.39
C LEU A 356 -16.42 -14.27 15.68
N ASP A 357 -16.28 -13.22 16.48
CA ASP A 357 -16.99 -13.10 17.76
C ASP A 357 -18.51 -12.95 17.56
N GLN A 358 -18.93 -12.27 16.48
CA GLN A 358 -20.32 -12.17 16.06
C GLN A 358 -20.93 -13.53 15.67
N PHE A 359 -20.15 -14.41 15.00
CA PHE A 359 -20.56 -15.80 14.77
C PHE A 359 -20.63 -16.61 16.08
N LEU A 360 -19.65 -16.44 16.98
CA LEU A 360 -19.61 -17.13 18.28
C LEU A 360 -20.74 -16.68 19.21
N GLU A 361 -21.15 -15.41 19.17
CA GLU A 361 -22.29 -14.87 19.92
C GLU A 361 -23.63 -15.41 19.38
N GLN A 362 -23.87 -15.31 18.07
CA GLN A 362 -25.13 -15.75 17.47
C GLN A 362 -25.38 -17.26 17.62
N THR A 363 -24.30 -18.03 17.74
CA THR A 363 -24.30 -19.48 18.01
C THR A 363 -24.14 -19.83 19.50
N ALA A 364 -23.99 -18.87 20.42
CA ALA A 364 -23.78 -19.13 21.85
C ALA A 364 -24.99 -19.79 22.54
N VAL A 365 -26.21 -19.56 22.05
CA VAL A 365 -27.44 -20.10 22.63
C VAL A 365 -28.10 -21.10 21.66
N LYS A 366 -28.41 -22.29 22.18
CA LYS A 366 -29.05 -23.37 21.42
C LYS A 366 -30.50 -23.01 21.06
N LYS A 367 -30.77 -22.81 19.77
CA LYS A 367 -32.10 -22.43 19.23
C LYS A 367 -32.29 -22.94 17.80
N THR A 368 -33.53 -23.19 17.42
CA THR A 368 -33.91 -23.43 16.01
C THR A 368 -34.54 -22.17 15.46
N ILE A 369 -33.92 -21.58 14.43
CA ILE A 369 -34.51 -20.49 13.66
C ILE A 369 -35.51 -21.15 12.68
N PRO A 370 -36.80 -20.76 12.68
CA PRO A 370 -37.80 -21.36 11.81
C PRO A 370 -37.52 -21.05 10.33
N ALA A 371 -38.14 -21.80 9.43
CA ALA A 371 -38.12 -21.50 8.00
C ALA A 371 -38.99 -20.27 7.74
N GLU A 372 -38.53 -19.37 6.88
CA GLU A 372 -39.14 -18.06 6.64
C GLU A 372 -39.14 -17.75 5.15
N THR A 373 -40.17 -17.05 4.66
CA THR A 373 -40.17 -16.49 3.30
C THR A 373 -39.91 -15.00 3.40
N LYS A 374 -38.71 -14.56 3.00
CA LYS A 374 -38.31 -13.15 3.03
C LYS A 374 -38.42 -12.54 1.64
N THR A 375 -39.02 -11.36 1.55
CA THR A 375 -38.80 -10.49 0.39
C THR A 375 -37.59 -9.63 0.71
N VAL A 376 -36.61 -9.63 -0.20
CA VAL A 376 -35.35 -8.89 -0.07
C VAL A 376 -35.08 -8.16 -1.37
N GLU A 377 -34.45 -7.00 -1.30
CA GLU A 377 -34.15 -6.20 -2.48
C GLU A 377 -32.75 -6.56 -3.01
N LEU A 378 -32.60 -6.51 -4.33
CA LEU A 378 -31.36 -6.75 -5.06
C LEU A 378 -31.16 -5.63 -6.07
N TRP A 379 -29.92 -5.22 -6.28
CA TRP A 379 -29.59 -4.29 -7.36
C TRP A 379 -29.61 -5.03 -8.71
N LYS A 380 -30.45 -4.58 -9.65
CA LYS A 380 -30.65 -5.21 -10.95
C LYS A 380 -29.84 -4.52 -12.03
N TRP A 381 -29.21 -5.33 -12.89
CA TRP A 381 -28.57 -4.84 -14.11
C TRP A 381 -29.58 -4.23 -15.09
N SER A 382 -29.75 -2.92 -14.98
CA SER A 382 -30.44 -2.04 -15.92
C SER A 382 -29.65 -0.74 -16.10
N SER A 383 -29.92 -0.02 -17.20
CA SER A 383 -29.35 1.32 -17.44
C SER A 383 -29.97 2.41 -16.54
N SER A 384 -31.06 2.09 -15.85
CA SER A 384 -31.82 2.93 -14.91
C SER A 384 -31.40 2.76 -13.44
N GLY A 385 -30.65 1.70 -13.10
CA GLY A 385 -30.27 1.38 -11.72
C GLY A 385 -31.43 0.85 -10.87
N GLU A 386 -32.29 0.00 -11.45
CA GLU A 386 -33.48 -0.53 -10.79
C GLU A 386 -33.17 -1.53 -9.68
N THR A 387 -34.00 -1.53 -8.64
CA THR A 387 -34.02 -2.54 -7.58
C THR A 387 -35.07 -3.60 -7.86
N GLU A 388 -34.72 -4.89 -7.80
CA GLU A 388 -35.66 -6.00 -7.89
C GLU A 388 -35.95 -6.60 -6.51
N SER A 389 -37.20 -6.55 -6.07
CA SER A 389 -37.66 -7.22 -4.85
C SER A 389 -37.87 -8.72 -5.11
N ARG A 390 -37.00 -9.55 -4.55
CA ARG A 390 -36.99 -11.01 -4.74
C ARG A 390 -37.47 -11.74 -3.49
N THR A 391 -38.42 -12.66 -3.67
CA THR A 391 -38.91 -13.53 -2.60
C THR A 391 -38.05 -14.78 -2.48
N ILE A 392 -37.33 -14.92 -1.36
CA ILE A 392 -36.42 -16.05 -1.05
C ILE A 392 -37.00 -16.88 0.10
N LYS A 393 -36.94 -18.21 -0.04
CA LYS A 393 -37.35 -19.17 1.00
C LYS A 393 -36.12 -19.60 1.80
N VAL A 394 -36.00 -19.09 3.02
CA VAL A 394 -34.93 -19.41 3.96
C VAL A 394 -35.25 -20.72 4.68
N SER A 395 -34.31 -21.67 4.70
CA SER A 395 -34.54 -22.95 5.39
C SER A 395 -34.46 -22.79 6.92
N SER A 396 -35.13 -23.69 7.65
CA SER A 396 -35.02 -23.74 9.11
C SER A 396 -33.63 -24.22 9.52
N ARG A 397 -32.93 -23.43 10.34
CA ARG A 397 -31.55 -23.70 10.75
C ARG A 397 -31.42 -23.83 12.27
N ARG A 398 -30.68 -24.85 12.70
CA ARG A 398 -30.26 -25.01 14.11
C ARG A 398 -29.00 -24.18 14.34
N VAL A 399 -28.91 -23.54 15.50
CA VAL A 399 -27.66 -22.94 16.02
C VAL A 399 -27.49 -23.34 17.49
N GLY A 400 -26.25 -23.42 17.95
CA GLY A 400 -25.91 -23.77 19.33
C GLY A 400 -24.40 -23.92 19.55
N PRO A 401 -23.95 -23.84 20.82
CA PRO A 401 -22.54 -23.79 21.17
C PRO A 401 -21.88 -25.17 21.20
N GLY A 402 -22.66 -26.26 21.26
CA GLY A 402 -22.16 -27.63 21.29
C GLY A 402 -21.63 -28.11 19.94
N SER A 403 -20.82 -29.16 20.00
CA SER A 403 -20.27 -29.79 18.79
C SER A 403 -21.38 -30.31 17.87
N GLY A 404 -21.39 -29.86 16.62
CA GLY A 404 -22.39 -30.22 15.61
C GLY A 404 -23.80 -29.62 15.77
N GLU A 405 -23.99 -28.67 16.70
CA GLU A 405 -25.31 -28.07 16.96
C GLU A 405 -25.74 -27.03 15.92
N THR A 406 -24.79 -26.36 15.27
CA THR A 406 -25.00 -25.26 14.32
C THR A 406 -24.97 -25.72 12.86
N TYR A 407 -25.97 -25.33 12.07
CA TYR A 407 -25.98 -25.54 10.62
C TYR A 407 -25.19 -24.44 9.90
N CYS A 408 -23.92 -24.73 9.58
CA CYS A 408 -22.99 -23.77 8.96
C CYS A 408 -23.12 -23.66 7.42
N GLY A 409 -23.54 -24.73 6.72
CA GLY A 409 -23.45 -24.78 5.24
C GLY A 409 -21.99 -24.82 4.73
N PHE A 410 -21.79 -24.67 3.42
CA PHE A 410 -20.43 -24.67 2.84
C PHE A 410 -19.66 -23.38 3.17
N CYS A 411 -20.25 -22.22 2.89
CA CYS A 411 -19.53 -20.94 2.90
C CYS A 411 -18.99 -20.57 4.29
N THR A 412 -19.74 -20.81 5.37
CA THR A 412 -19.25 -20.60 6.74
C THR A 412 -18.07 -21.52 7.09
N VAL A 413 -18.07 -22.77 6.63
CA VAL A 413 -16.95 -23.72 6.88
C VAL A 413 -15.73 -23.36 6.05
N ASP A 414 -15.92 -22.95 4.79
CA ASP A 414 -14.84 -22.46 3.91
C ASP A 414 -14.19 -21.17 4.46
N TRP A 415 -15.00 -20.22 4.96
CA TRP A 415 -14.53 -19.00 5.63
C TRP A 415 -13.73 -19.31 6.90
N LEU A 416 -14.26 -20.12 7.82
CA LEU A 416 -13.53 -20.53 9.02
C LEU A 416 -12.23 -21.30 8.69
N GLU A 417 -12.25 -22.18 7.69
CA GLU A 417 -11.06 -22.92 7.24
C GLU A 417 -10.00 -21.99 6.64
N ARG A 418 -10.40 -20.98 5.85
CA ARG A 418 -9.50 -19.97 5.31
C ARG A 418 -8.89 -19.07 6.39
N LYS A 419 -9.74 -18.50 7.26
CA LYS A 419 -9.28 -17.73 8.44
C LYS A 419 -8.23 -18.52 9.22
N MET A 420 -8.45 -19.82 9.47
CA MET A 420 -7.50 -20.67 10.19
C MET A 420 -6.20 -21.00 9.42
N ARG A 421 -6.23 -21.04 8.08
CA ARG A 421 -5.01 -21.21 7.24
C ARG A 421 -4.17 -19.94 7.11
N SER A 422 -4.80 -18.77 7.29
CA SER A 422 -4.14 -17.46 7.23
C SER A 422 -3.38 -17.07 8.50
N PHE A 423 -3.25 -17.98 9.47
CA PHE A 423 -2.35 -17.77 10.62
C PHE A 423 -0.92 -17.55 10.15
N GLU A 424 -0.32 -16.48 10.65
CA GLU A 424 1.12 -16.22 10.59
C GLU A 424 1.54 -15.57 11.91
N PHE A 425 2.73 -15.89 12.40
CA PHE A 425 3.21 -15.38 13.69
C PHE A 425 3.28 -13.84 13.69
N GLY A 426 2.68 -13.19 14.70
CA GLY A 426 2.61 -11.73 14.78
C GLY A 426 1.50 -11.10 13.92
N GLN A 427 0.99 -11.80 12.90
CA GLN A 427 0.06 -11.24 11.91
C GLN A 427 -1.40 -11.22 12.38
N ILE A 428 -1.80 -12.12 13.27
CA ILE A 428 -3.17 -12.15 13.81
C ILE A 428 -3.24 -11.37 15.12
N ARG A 429 -4.13 -10.37 15.17
CA ARG A 429 -4.51 -9.65 16.39
C ARG A 429 -5.94 -9.98 16.79
N ASP A 430 -6.21 -9.97 18.09
CA ASP A 430 -7.55 -9.95 18.65
C ASP A 430 -8.28 -8.63 18.27
N PRO A 431 -9.53 -8.65 17.78
CA PRO A 431 -10.22 -7.42 17.39
C PRO A 431 -10.52 -6.45 18.55
N ILE A 432 -10.59 -6.94 19.79
CA ILE A 432 -11.01 -6.21 20.98
C ILE A 432 -9.80 -5.70 21.78
N SER A 433 -8.87 -6.59 22.14
CA SER A 433 -7.65 -6.22 22.90
C SER A 433 -6.54 -5.66 22.01
N ARG A 434 -6.60 -5.90 20.69
CA ARG A 434 -5.53 -5.61 19.70
C ARG A 434 -4.21 -6.35 19.94
N GLU A 435 -4.15 -7.25 20.93
CA GLU A 435 -2.97 -8.07 21.17
C GLU A 435 -2.79 -9.15 20.11
N VAL A 436 -1.53 -9.53 19.84
CA VAL A 436 -1.20 -10.67 18.98
C VAL A 436 -1.64 -11.98 19.64
N LEU A 437 -2.38 -12.81 18.91
CA LEU A 437 -2.81 -14.13 19.39
C LEU A 437 -1.69 -15.17 19.27
N GLY A 438 -1.59 -16.05 20.26
CA GLY A 438 -0.75 -17.26 20.21
C GLY A 438 -1.37 -18.36 19.35
N LEU A 439 -0.54 -19.27 18.83
CA LEU A 439 -0.96 -20.35 17.93
C LEU A 439 -2.04 -21.24 18.56
N SER A 440 -1.90 -21.62 19.83
CA SER A 440 -2.86 -22.47 20.55
C SER A 440 -4.17 -21.75 20.82
N GLU A 441 -4.13 -20.48 21.23
CA GLU A 441 -5.32 -19.68 21.50
C GLU A 441 -6.12 -19.44 20.21
N PHE A 442 -5.43 -19.03 19.14
CA PHE A 442 -6.01 -18.88 17.81
C PHE A 442 -6.61 -20.20 17.30
N ARG A 443 -5.88 -21.32 17.48
CA ARG A 443 -6.38 -22.66 17.16
C ARG A 443 -7.64 -22.99 17.94
N GLU A 444 -7.69 -22.69 19.25
CA GLU A 444 -8.84 -23.00 20.09
C GLU A 444 -10.06 -22.18 19.70
N ARG A 445 -9.91 -20.86 19.51
CA ARG A 445 -11.00 -19.97 19.07
C ARG A 445 -11.64 -20.44 17.76
N LEU A 446 -10.83 -20.70 16.71
CA LEU A 446 -11.36 -21.18 15.43
C LEU A 446 -11.77 -22.66 15.45
N SER A 447 -11.11 -23.51 16.23
CA SER A 447 -11.57 -24.90 16.42
C SER A 447 -12.91 -24.96 17.15
N SER A 448 -13.16 -24.06 18.10
CA SER A 448 -14.45 -23.93 18.77
C SER A 448 -15.53 -23.51 17.77
N ALA A 449 -15.27 -22.50 16.93
CA ALA A 449 -16.17 -22.08 15.87
C ALA A 449 -16.49 -23.21 14.87
N ILE A 450 -15.46 -23.92 14.37
CA ILE A 450 -15.63 -25.01 13.39
C ILE A 450 -16.33 -26.23 14.03
N ARG A 451 -16.03 -26.58 15.28
CA ARG A 451 -16.70 -27.70 15.98
C ARG A 451 -18.19 -27.48 16.15
N ARG A 452 -18.67 -26.24 16.28
CA ARG A 452 -20.12 -25.95 16.31
C ARG A 452 -20.83 -26.41 15.03
N CYS A 453 -20.14 -26.49 13.90
CA CYS A 453 -20.73 -26.87 12.62
C CYS A 453 -21.15 -28.35 12.55
N SER A 454 -22.40 -28.61 12.12
CA SER A 454 -22.99 -29.96 11.96
C SER A 454 -22.30 -30.84 10.92
N SER A 455 -21.41 -30.27 10.11
CA SER A 455 -20.34 -30.95 9.40
C SER A 455 -19.19 -29.95 9.21
N ASP A 456 -18.00 -30.30 9.66
CA ASP A 456 -16.76 -29.57 9.33
C ASP A 456 -16.20 -29.99 7.95
N ASN A 457 -16.79 -31.03 7.33
CA ASN A 457 -16.27 -31.73 6.15
C ASN A 457 -14.80 -32.17 6.28
N GLY A 458 -14.30 -32.39 7.51
CA GLY A 458 -12.90 -32.66 7.83
C GLY A 458 -11.95 -31.45 7.70
N ALA A 459 -12.43 -30.21 7.83
CA ALA A 459 -11.64 -28.99 7.76
C ALA A 459 -10.50 -28.97 8.80
N LEU A 460 -10.81 -29.22 10.07
CA LEU A 460 -9.79 -29.22 11.14
C LEU A 460 -8.65 -30.20 10.84
N ARG A 461 -9.00 -31.39 10.35
CA ARG A 461 -8.01 -32.41 9.95
C ARG A 461 -7.19 -32.02 8.71
N ARG A 462 -7.67 -31.11 7.85
CA ARG A 462 -6.84 -30.53 6.77
C ARG A 462 -5.85 -29.54 7.37
N ILE A 463 -6.33 -28.59 8.18
CA ILE A 463 -5.55 -27.49 8.72
C ILE A 463 -4.49 -27.98 9.70
N ASP A 464 -4.86 -28.85 10.65
CA ASP A 464 -3.92 -29.52 11.57
C ASP A 464 -2.85 -30.32 10.82
N ARG A 465 -3.17 -30.87 9.63
CA ARG A 465 -2.17 -31.54 8.77
C ARG A 465 -1.26 -30.53 8.09
N GLN A 466 -1.78 -29.41 7.60
CA GLN A 466 -0.98 -28.34 6.99
C GLN A 466 -0.01 -27.70 8.00
N TRP A 467 -0.44 -27.50 9.24
CA TRP A 467 0.43 -27.03 10.32
C TRP A 467 1.44 -28.07 10.81
N LYS A 468 1.06 -29.37 10.82
CA LYS A 468 2.02 -30.49 11.00
C LYS A 468 3.04 -30.54 9.86
N GLU A 469 2.60 -30.31 8.62
CA GLU A 469 3.48 -30.21 7.45
C GLU A 469 4.42 -29.00 7.54
N LEU A 470 3.97 -27.85 8.05
CA LEU A 470 4.79 -26.64 8.29
C LEU A 470 5.74 -26.74 9.51
N GLY A 471 5.62 -27.79 10.34
CA GLY A 471 6.40 -27.89 11.58
C GLY A 471 5.96 -26.91 12.67
N TRP A 472 4.72 -26.41 12.60
CA TRP A 472 4.14 -25.52 13.61
C TRP A 472 3.42 -26.28 14.73
N TRP A 473 2.78 -27.42 14.40
CA TRP A 473 1.93 -28.17 15.33
C TRP A 473 2.42 -29.62 15.45
N CYS A 474 2.74 -30.07 16.67
CA CYS A 474 3.33 -31.38 17.00
C CYS A 474 2.61 -31.98 18.21
N ASP A 475 2.26 -33.26 18.19
CA ASP A 475 1.64 -33.97 19.34
C ASP A 475 0.50 -33.19 20.04
N ASP A 476 -0.31 -32.55 19.20
CA ASP A 476 -1.48 -31.73 19.52
C ASP A 476 -1.22 -30.49 20.40
N LYS A 477 -0.03 -29.91 20.27
CA LYS A 477 0.47 -28.63 20.81
C LYS A 477 1.37 -27.91 19.78
N PRO A 478 1.89 -26.69 20.02
CA PRO A 478 2.95 -26.10 19.19
C PRO A 478 4.24 -26.94 19.21
N CYS A 479 4.99 -26.95 18.10
CA CYS A 479 6.26 -27.69 18.00
C CYS A 479 7.43 -27.02 18.74
N SER A 480 7.51 -25.69 18.71
CA SER A 480 8.65 -24.89 19.23
C SER A 480 8.21 -23.86 20.26
N PHE A 481 7.35 -22.92 19.84
CA PHE A 481 6.82 -21.81 20.62
C PHE A 481 5.35 -21.56 20.25
N ASP A 482 4.57 -21.02 21.19
CA ASP A 482 3.18 -20.67 20.92
C ASP A 482 3.03 -19.26 20.30
N LYS A 483 3.84 -18.32 20.80
CA LYS A 483 3.86 -16.91 20.43
C LYS A 483 5.30 -16.42 20.56
N PRO A 484 5.98 -16.03 19.47
CA PRO A 484 7.28 -15.36 19.56
C PRO A 484 7.17 -14.04 20.34
N GLU A 485 8.23 -13.69 21.06
CA GLU A 485 8.38 -12.35 21.62
C GLU A 485 8.84 -11.41 20.49
N PHE A 486 7.88 -10.68 19.92
CA PHE A 486 8.15 -9.65 18.92
C PHE A 486 8.12 -8.26 19.56
N SER A 487 9.15 -7.46 19.27
CA SER A 487 9.23 -6.06 19.63
C SER A 487 8.17 -5.22 18.91
N THR A 488 7.86 -4.04 19.44
CA THR A 488 6.95 -3.07 18.82
C THR A 488 7.37 -2.73 17.39
N GLY A 489 8.68 -2.71 17.08
CA GLY A 489 9.17 -2.50 15.72
C GLY A 489 8.73 -3.58 14.74
N THR A 490 8.90 -4.86 15.11
CA THR A 490 8.46 -6.00 14.28
C THR A 490 6.95 -6.05 14.15
N LEU A 491 6.20 -5.76 15.24
CA LEU A 491 4.75 -5.69 15.19
C LEU A 491 4.25 -4.51 14.35
N ALA A 492 4.98 -3.39 14.30
CA ALA A 492 4.64 -2.26 13.46
C ALA A 492 4.84 -2.58 11.97
N ILE A 493 5.86 -3.36 11.56
CA ILE A 493 6.01 -3.82 10.16
C ILE A 493 4.70 -4.48 9.66
N LEU A 494 4.13 -5.35 10.49
CA LEU A 494 2.94 -6.14 10.15
C LEU A 494 1.64 -5.32 10.11
N HIS A 495 1.51 -4.30 10.96
CA HIS A 495 0.23 -3.64 11.26
C HIS A 495 0.20 -2.12 11.06
N GLY A 496 1.33 -1.49 10.73
CA GLY A 496 1.53 -0.04 10.90
C GLY A 496 1.78 0.33 12.37
N TRP A 497 2.11 1.59 12.62
CA TRP A 497 2.22 2.13 13.98
C TRP A 497 0.84 2.49 14.53
N SER A 498 0.54 2.08 15.76
CA SER A 498 -0.64 2.54 16.48
C SER A 498 -0.45 3.96 17.00
N LYS A 499 -1.53 4.74 17.08
CA LYS A 499 -1.55 6.01 17.83
C LYS A 499 -1.19 5.83 19.30
N ASP A 500 -1.40 4.62 19.82
CA ASP A 500 -1.12 4.22 21.20
C ASP A 500 0.34 3.77 21.41
N ASP A 501 1.12 3.57 20.34
CA ASP A 501 2.54 3.20 20.44
C ASP A 501 3.40 4.42 20.80
N ASP A 502 4.49 4.17 21.52
CA ASP A 502 5.47 5.20 21.92
C ASP A 502 6.33 5.76 20.76
N GLY A 503 6.22 5.12 19.59
CA GLY A 503 7.08 5.36 18.43
C GLY A 503 8.53 4.87 18.64
N PRO A 504 9.40 5.03 17.62
CA PRO A 504 10.79 4.64 17.73
C PRO A 504 11.51 5.47 18.81
N ARG A 505 12.29 4.81 19.67
CA ARG A 505 13.05 5.43 20.78
C ARG A 505 12.20 6.28 21.75
N GLY A 506 10.89 6.06 21.84
CA GLY A 506 9.99 6.85 22.70
C GLY A 506 9.71 8.26 22.16
N LEU A 507 9.71 8.43 20.83
CA LEU A 507 9.44 9.68 20.12
C LEU A 507 8.22 10.43 20.67
N ARG A 508 7.10 9.72 20.88
CA ARG A 508 5.86 10.28 21.43
C ARG A 508 6.05 10.85 22.83
N ASN A 509 6.71 10.09 23.71
CA ASN A 509 7.06 10.49 25.07
C ASN A 509 7.91 11.77 25.14
N ILE A 510 8.78 12.02 24.14
CA ILE A 510 9.61 13.24 24.05
C ILE A 510 8.77 14.44 23.59
N ILE A 511 7.87 14.23 22.62
CA ILE A 511 6.92 15.25 22.12
C ILE A 511 6.00 15.72 23.26
N GLU A 512 5.34 14.79 23.95
CA GLU A 512 4.37 15.10 25.03
C GLU A 512 5.02 15.86 26.18
N LYS A 513 6.25 15.47 26.58
CA LYS A 513 7.02 16.13 27.65
C LYS A 513 7.69 17.44 27.20
N LYS A 514 7.63 17.78 25.90
CA LYS A 514 8.21 19.00 25.31
C LYS A 514 9.70 19.17 25.64
N GLY A 515 10.45 18.07 25.66
CA GLY A 515 11.84 18.06 26.16
C GLY A 515 12.87 18.77 25.26
N ALA A 516 12.49 19.14 24.03
CA ALA A 516 13.39 19.65 23.00
C ALA A 516 13.03 21.06 22.52
N SER A 517 13.88 21.65 21.67
CA SER A 517 13.62 22.96 21.05
C SER A 517 12.35 22.95 20.16
N LYS A 518 11.70 24.10 19.99
CA LYS A 518 10.44 24.21 19.20
C LYS A 518 10.57 23.65 17.77
N ASN A 519 11.75 23.81 17.15
CA ASN A 519 12.00 23.30 15.79
C ASN A 519 12.20 21.78 15.78
N VAL A 520 12.91 21.24 16.77
CA VAL A 520 13.05 19.79 16.96
C VAL A 520 11.71 19.14 17.28
N LEU A 521 10.90 19.71 18.19
CA LEU A 521 9.56 19.21 18.50
C LEU A 521 8.65 19.21 17.27
N LYS A 522 8.72 20.25 16.41
CA LYS A 522 7.99 20.24 15.13
C LYS A 522 8.49 19.14 14.19
N GLY A 523 9.79 18.92 14.09
CA GLY A 523 10.36 17.83 13.29
C GLY A 523 9.98 16.44 13.82
N MET A 524 9.98 16.26 15.14
CA MET A 524 9.54 15.03 15.81
C MET A 524 8.06 14.74 15.53
N GLN A 525 7.21 15.76 15.63
CA GLN A 525 5.78 15.66 15.29
C GLN A 525 5.59 15.23 13.83
N VAL A 526 6.29 15.87 12.90
CA VAL A 526 6.24 15.52 11.46
C VAL A 526 6.70 14.08 11.21
N LEU A 527 7.78 13.62 11.88
CA LEU A 527 8.23 12.23 11.78
C LEU A 527 7.21 11.25 12.38
N HIS A 528 6.66 11.55 13.55
CA HIS A 528 5.67 10.74 14.25
C HIS A 528 4.39 10.58 13.42
N ASP A 529 3.81 11.68 12.95
CA ASP A 529 2.53 11.66 12.23
C ASP A 529 2.68 10.99 10.86
N ALA A 530 3.77 11.26 10.13
CA ALA A 530 4.07 10.56 8.89
C ALA A 530 4.30 9.06 9.12
N MET A 531 4.89 8.63 10.25
CA MET A 531 5.03 7.20 10.59
C MET A 531 3.69 6.53 10.96
N LEU A 532 2.70 7.27 11.47
CA LEU A 532 1.33 6.78 11.69
C LEU A 532 0.53 6.64 10.38
N GLU A 533 0.89 7.39 9.33
CA GLU A 533 0.29 7.28 7.99
C GLU A 533 0.88 6.11 7.16
N MET A 534 1.92 5.44 7.64
CA MET A 534 2.56 4.35 6.90
C MET A 534 1.82 3.00 7.03
N PRO A 535 1.64 2.23 5.94
CA PRO A 535 1.03 0.90 5.98
C PRO A 535 1.92 -0.16 6.66
N CYS A 536 3.16 0.18 7.01
CA CYS A 536 4.11 -0.65 7.71
C CYS A 536 5.00 0.20 8.62
N GLY A 537 5.47 -0.38 9.71
CA GLY A 537 6.40 0.25 10.64
C GLY A 537 7.85 0.07 10.24
N ILE A 538 8.44 1.11 9.68
CA ILE A 538 9.87 1.19 9.32
C ILE A 538 10.77 1.54 10.53
N GLY A 539 10.72 0.72 11.59
CA GLY A 539 11.40 1.08 12.82
C GLY A 539 11.89 -0.08 13.68
N PHE A 540 13.00 -0.67 13.26
CA PHE A 540 13.70 -1.77 13.93
C PHE A 540 15.20 -1.47 14.04
N SER A 541 15.94 -2.34 14.74
CA SER A 541 17.42 -2.35 14.75
C SER A 541 17.94 -3.56 13.97
N GLU A 542 19.23 -3.59 13.67
CA GLU A 542 19.88 -4.75 13.04
C GLU A 542 19.71 -6.04 13.87
N ILE A 543 19.67 -5.94 15.20
CA ILE A 543 19.42 -7.07 16.12
C ILE A 543 17.99 -7.61 15.92
N VAL A 544 17.00 -6.71 15.85
CA VAL A 544 15.59 -7.05 15.57
C VAL A 544 15.46 -7.63 14.15
N ALA A 545 16.19 -7.11 13.17
CA ALA A 545 16.25 -7.68 11.82
C ALA A 545 16.76 -9.13 11.85
N LYS A 546 17.90 -9.37 12.52
CA LYS A 546 18.54 -10.69 12.62
C LYS A 546 17.69 -11.77 13.32
N HIS A 547 16.93 -11.40 14.36
CA HIS A 547 16.26 -12.39 15.23
C HIS A 547 14.73 -12.41 15.13
N GLU A 548 14.07 -11.30 14.78
CA GLU A 548 12.62 -11.19 14.77
C GLU A 548 12.01 -11.07 13.37
N ILE A 549 12.70 -10.44 12.42
CA ILE A 549 12.14 -10.14 11.09
C ILE A 549 12.57 -11.19 10.07
N MET A 550 13.88 -11.33 9.86
CA MET A 550 14.43 -12.09 8.74
C MET A 550 14.17 -13.60 8.80
N PRO A 551 14.06 -14.27 9.98
CA PRO A 551 13.69 -15.69 10.04
C PRO A 551 12.31 -16.06 9.48
N TYR A 552 11.44 -15.08 9.17
CA TYR A 552 10.04 -15.31 8.80
C TYR A 552 9.71 -14.70 7.42
N GLU A 553 9.33 -15.54 6.46
CA GLU A 553 9.06 -15.12 5.07
C GLU A 553 7.95 -14.08 4.97
N HIS A 554 6.91 -14.18 5.80
CA HIS A 554 5.77 -13.25 5.74
C HIS A 554 6.12 -11.86 6.26
N ILE A 555 7.01 -11.73 7.25
CA ILE A 555 7.45 -10.43 7.78
C ILE A 555 8.37 -9.74 6.77
N VAL A 556 9.28 -10.48 6.14
CA VAL A 556 10.11 -9.96 5.04
C VAL A 556 9.25 -9.61 3.82
N SER A 557 8.30 -10.46 3.40
CA SER A 557 7.33 -10.15 2.34
C SER A 557 6.50 -8.88 2.65
N ARG A 558 6.14 -8.65 3.92
CA ARG A 558 5.43 -7.43 4.33
C ARG A 558 6.33 -6.18 4.29
N LEU A 559 7.59 -6.30 4.73
CA LEU A 559 8.55 -5.20 4.72
C LEU A 559 8.98 -4.81 3.30
N CYS A 560 9.12 -5.80 2.41
CA CYS A 560 9.68 -5.61 1.07
C CYS A 560 8.66 -5.27 -0.01
N ASN A 561 7.36 -5.27 0.29
CA ASN A 561 6.33 -4.87 -0.67
C ASN A 561 6.43 -3.37 -1.04
N ALA A 562 5.95 -3.02 -2.24
CA ALA A 562 6.03 -1.64 -2.73
C ALA A 562 5.27 -0.63 -1.85
N PRO A 563 4.05 -0.89 -1.32
CA PRO A 563 3.38 0.04 -0.40
C PRO A 563 4.24 0.44 0.81
N CYS A 564 4.97 -0.52 1.39
CA CYS A 564 5.85 -0.28 2.53
C CYS A 564 7.08 0.56 2.14
N ARG A 565 7.80 0.14 1.10
CA ARG A 565 9.02 0.82 0.62
C ARG A 565 8.73 2.20 0.03
N ASN A 566 7.62 2.36 -0.67
CA ASN A 566 7.24 3.63 -1.29
C ASN A 566 6.72 4.64 -0.26
N ALA A 567 6.12 4.20 0.84
CA ALA A 567 5.80 5.10 1.95
C ALA A 567 7.07 5.65 2.64
N LEU A 568 8.13 4.84 2.73
CA LEU A 568 9.46 5.27 3.21
C LEU A 568 10.17 6.22 2.22
N ASP A 569 10.06 5.98 0.91
CA ASP A 569 10.48 6.94 -0.11
C ASP A 569 9.75 8.28 0.07
N ARG A 570 8.41 8.26 0.19
CA ARG A 570 7.59 9.47 0.36
C ARG A 570 7.99 10.25 1.60
N LEU A 571 8.21 9.58 2.74
CA LEU A 571 8.73 10.18 3.97
C LEU A 571 10.06 10.92 3.72
N ASN A 572 11.01 10.25 3.06
CA ASN A 572 12.32 10.82 2.77
C ASN A 572 12.27 11.95 1.73
N ALA A 573 11.42 11.85 0.70
CA ALA A 573 11.25 12.89 -0.31
C ALA A 573 10.57 14.16 0.25
N GLN A 574 9.50 13.99 1.04
CA GLN A 574 8.72 15.11 1.58
C GLN A 574 9.39 15.79 2.77
N HIS A 575 10.14 15.05 3.60
CA HIS A 575 10.65 15.54 4.89
C HIS A 575 12.16 15.34 5.11
N GLY A 576 12.87 14.63 4.21
CA GLY A 576 14.30 14.36 4.35
C GLY A 576 15.17 15.62 4.44
N SER A 577 14.81 16.71 3.75
CA SER A 577 15.52 17.99 3.84
C SER A 577 15.32 18.71 5.19
N LEU A 578 14.15 18.55 5.83
CA LEU A 578 13.88 19.01 7.20
C LEU A 578 14.66 18.14 8.21
N PHE A 579 14.60 16.82 8.06
CA PHE A 579 15.32 15.89 8.92
C PHE A 579 16.84 16.10 8.81
N ALA A 580 17.39 16.29 7.61
CA ALA A 580 18.80 16.59 7.41
C ALA A 580 19.26 17.85 8.15
N LYS A 581 18.46 18.93 8.10
CA LYS A 581 18.73 20.17 8.87
C LYS A 581 18.67 19.95 10.38
N LEU A 582 17.81 19.06 10.88
CA LEU A 582 17.67 18.76 12.31
C LEU A 582 18.69 17.72 12.83
N ARG A 583 19.44 17.02 11.96
CA ARG A 583 20.52 16.09 12.37
C ARG A 583 21.68 16.77 13.09
N SER A 584 21.84 18.09 12.97
CA SER A 584 22.86 18.87 13.67
C SER A 584 22.52 19.18 15.13
N ASP A 585 21.31 18.87 15.59
CA ASP A 585 20.94 19.02 17.01
C ASP A 585 21.73 18.01 17.87
N ARG A 586 22.42 18.52 18.91
CA ARG A 586 23.35 17.73 19.72
C ARG A 586 22.68 16.56 20.45
N ASP A 587 21.47 16.77 20.95
CA ASP A 587 20.82 15.85 21.88
C ASP A 587 19.82 14.95 21.15
N TYR A 588 19.18 15.47 20.10
CA TYR A 588 18.09 14.81 19.36
C TYR A 588 18.39 14.54 17.88
N GLY A 589 19.51 15.03 17.32
CA GLY A 589 19.84 14.87 15.89
C GLY A 589 19.87 13.42 15.41
N HIS A 590 20.19 12.49 16.31
CA HIS A 590 20.18 11.04 16.05
C HIS A 590 18.78 10.47 15.72
N ILE A 591 17.68 11.13 16.14
CA ILE A 591 16.31 10.74 15.79
C ILE A 591 16.04 11.04 14.31
N PHE A 592 16.61 12.13 13.78
CA PHE A 592 16.42 12.53 12.38
C PHE A 592 17.32 11.77 11.40
N GLN A 593 18.27 10.97 11.90
CA GLN A 593 19.01 9.98 11.09
C GLN A 593 18.14 8.75 10.77
N TYR A 594 17.07 8.52 11.54
CA TYR A 594 16.31 7.26 11.55
C TYR A 594 15.69 6.90 10.19
N SER A 595 15.13 7.86 9.45
CA SER A 595 14.50 7.58 8.14
C SER A 595 15.49 7.14 7.06
N THR A 596 16.77 7.56 7.16
CA THR A 596 17.82 7.12 6.24
C THR A 596 18.40 5.77 6.68
N LEU A 597 18.59 5.55 7.99
CA LEU A 597 19.02 4.25 8.52
C LEU A 597 17.97 3.16 8.26
N ALA A 598 16.68 3.48 8.38
CA ALA A 598 15.58 2.58 8.03
C ALA A 598 15.58 2.25 6.52
N ALA A 599 15.85 3.21 5.64
CA ALA A 599 15.98 2.96 4.21
C ALA A 599 17.14 2.01 3.88
N ASP A 600 18.33 2.27 4.42
CA ASP A 600 19.51 1.40 4.26
C ASP A 600 19.26 -0.03 4.78
N MET A 601 18.64 -0.19 5.95
CA MET A 601 18.29 -1.51 6.49
C MET A 601 17.22 -2.22 5.65
N VAL A 602 16.18 -1.52 5.20
CA VAL A 602 15.12 -2.09 4.34
C VAL A 602 15.69 -2.51 3.00
N ASP A 603 16.49 -1.67 2.34
CA ASP A 603 17.06 -1.99 1.04
C ASP A 603 18.06 -3.14 1.12
N LYS A 604 18.87 -3.25 2.19
CA LYS A 604 19.71 -4.45 2.41
C LYS A 604 18.86 -5.72 2.55
N VAL A 605 17.83 -5.70 3.40
CA VAL A 605 16.93 -6.85 3.61
C VAL A 605 16.16 -7.25 2.35
N CYS A 606 15.79 -6.28 1.50
CA CYS A 606 14.88 -6.47 0.38
C CYS A 606 15.52 -6.55 -1.01
N LEU A 607 16.77 -6.08 -1.18
CA LEU A 607 17.51 -6.15 -2.44
C LEU A 607 18.67 -7.16 -2.41
N SER A 608 19.04 -7.66 -1.22
CA SER A 608 20.13 -8.65 -1.04
C SER A 608 21.41 -8.28 -1.79
N SER A 609 21.83 -7.02 -1.68
CA SER A 609 22.91 -6.39 -2.46
C SER A 609 24.27 -7.11 -2.42
N THR A 610 24.45 -7.97 -1.43
CA THR A 610 25.71 -8.63 -1.06
C THR A 610 25.42 -9.95 -0.33
N PRO A 611 26.35 -10.93 -0.33
CA PRO A 611 27.68 -10.91 -0.93
C PRO A 611 27.77 -11.57 -2.33
N ASN A 612 26.66 -11.98 -2.95
CA ASN A 612 26.64 -12.53 -4.32
C ASN A 612 25.44 -12.01 -5.12
N VAL A 613 25.71 -11.34 -6.25
CA VAL A 613 24.74 -10.57 -7.07
C VAL A 613 23.83 -11.48 -7.94
N ALA A 614 23.80 -12.79 -7.69
CA ALA A 614 23.16 -13.78 -8.57
C ALA A 614 21.63 -13.67 -8.66
N PHE A 615 20.96 -13.05 -7.69
CA PHE A 615 19.50 -12.95 -7.63
C PHE A 615 19.05 -11.55 -7.19
N GLN A 616 18.53 -10.77 -8.13
CA GLN A 616 17.90 -9.45 -7.88
C GLN A 616 16.38 -9.44 -8.07
N SER A 617 15.74 -10.60 -8.33
CA SER A 617 14.27 -10.66 -8.41
C SER A 617 13.64 -10.53 -7.02
N PRO A 618 12.68 -9.61 -6.79
CA PRO A 618 11.99 -9.46 -5.50
C PRO A 618 11.11 -10.66 -5.13
N GLU A 619 10.96 -11.65 -6.03
CA GLU A 619 10.29 -12.92 -5.75
C GLU A 619 11.14 -13.87 -4.88
N ASN A 620 12.48 -13.71 -4.91
CA ASN A 620 13.44 -14.52 -4.15
C ASN A 620 13.91 -13.77 -2.91
N LEU A 621 13.17 -13.87 -1.81
CA LEU A 621 13.57 -13.28 -0.53
C LEU A 621 14.77 -14.03 0.06
N CYS A 622 15.94 -13.40 0.00
CA CYS A 622 17.20 -14.01 0.46
C CYS A 622 17.37 -14.01 1.99
N ALA A 623 16.80 -13.03 2.69
CA ALA A 623 16.98 -12.85 4.14
C ALA A 623 16.52 -14.06 4.99
N PRO A 624 15.36 -14.70 4.71
CA PRO A 624 14.97 -15.96 5.36
C PRO A 624 15.92 -17.13 5.09
N GLY A 625 16.56 -17.16 3.92
CA GLY A 625 17.59 -18.16 3.61
C GLY A 625 18.85 -18.01 4.45
N TYR A 626 19.34 -16.77 4.61
CA TYR A 626 20.52 -16.48 5.44
C TYR A 626 20.24 -16.66 6.94
N ALA A 627 19.03 -16.32 7.40
CA ALA A 627 18.57 -16.65 8.74
C ALA A 627 18.49 -18.17 8.97
N ALA A 628 17.98 -18.93 7.99
CA ALA A 628 17.82 -20.38 8.09
C ALA A 628 19.13 -21.19 8.05
N VAL A 629 20.24 -20.61 7.58
CA VAL A 629 21.60 -21.18 7.76
C VAL A 629 22.31 -20.66 9.02
N GLY A 630 21.57 -19.99 9.92
CA GLY A 630 22.10 -19.47 11.18
C GLY A 630 23.10 -18.34 11.01
N ARG A 631 23.07 -17.62 9.88
CA ARG A 631 23.99 -16.52 9.54
C ARG A 631 23.24 -15.30 8.97
N PRO A 632 22.22 -14.77 9.68
CA PRO A 632 21.43 -13.62 9.21
C PRO A 632 22.31 -12.38 8.95
N GLU A 633 23.46 -12.24 9.60
CA GLU A 633 24.41 -11.15 9.40
C GLU A 633 25.00 -11.03 7.99
N TRP A 634 24.98 -12.11 7.18
CA TRP A 634 25.53 -12.07 5.82
C TRP A 634 24.82 -11.09 4.88
N ILE A 635 23.56 -10.73 5.15
CA ILE A 635 22.85 -9.71 4.35
C ILE A 635 23.31 -8.27 4.62
N PHE A 636 24.00 -8.06 5.75
CA PHE A 636 24.63 -6.79 6.11
C PHE A 636 26.12 -6.75 5.75
N ALA A 637 26.67 -7.84 5.17
CA ALA A 637 28.04 -7.89 4.70
C ALA A 637 28.27 -6.87 3.58
N THR A 638 29.33 -6.06 3.71
CA THR A 638 29.72 -5.04 2.74
C THR A 638 31.24 -5.06 2.60
N LYS A 639 31.73 -5.14 1.37
CA LYS A 639 33.16 -5.31 1.08
C LYS A 639 33.97 -4.10 1.59
N GLY A 640 34.76 -4.31 2.64
CA GLY A 640 35.48 -3.22 3.35
C GLY A 640 34.67 -2.46 4.42
N GLY A 641 33.53 -2.98 4.87
CA GLY A 641 32.83 -2.53 6.08
C GLY A 641 33.08 -3.47 7.27
N ASP A 642 32.27 -3.36 8.34
CA ASP A 642 32.41 -4.18 9.57
C ASP A 642 32.21 -5.70 9.36
N TYR A 643 31.68 -6.09 8.20
CA TYR A 643 31.41 -7.46 7.79
C TYR A 643 31.91 -7.70 6.36
N ASP A 644 33.13 -8.23 6.21
CA ASP A 644 33.63 -8.72 4.92
C ASP A 644 32.83 -9.95 4.43
N PRO A 645 32.85 -10.27 3.12
CA PRO A 645 32.22 -11.47 2.57
C PRO A 645 32.70 -12.74 3.30
N PRO A 646 31.78 -13.64 3.72
CA PRO A 646 32.14 -14.80 4.52
C PRO A 646 33.08 -15.75 3.74
N PRO A 647 34.21 -16.19 4.32
CA PRO A 647 35.12 -17.13 3.66
C PRO A 647 34.43 -18.45 3.30
N ARG A 648 34.79 -19.05 2.15
CA ARG A 648 34.15 -20.28 1.63
C ARG A 648 34.11 -21.44 2.64
N GLY A 649 35.13 -21.58 3.49
CA GLY A 649 35.12 -22.55 4.60
C GLY A 649 34.02 -22.31 5.64
N VAL A 650 33.78 -21.05 6.03
CA VAL A 650 32.71 -20.67 6.97
C VAL A 650 31.33 -20.91 6.37
N ILE A 651 31.20 -20.70 5.06
CA ILE A 651 29.99 -21.03 4.31
C ILE A 651 29.76 -22.56 4.32
N LEU A 652 30.78 -23.34 3.96
CA LEU A 652 30.72 -24.82 3.97
C LEU A 652 30.27 -25.38 5.33
N ASP A 653 30.88 -24.93 6.43
CA ASP A 653 30.53 -25.43 7.76
C ASP A 653 29.08 -25.10 8.13
N ALA A 654 28.59 -23.88 7.83
CA ALA A 654 27.20 -23.48 8.09
C ALA A 654 26.19 -24.26 7.24
N PHE A 655 26.43 -24.41 5.94
CA PHE A 655 25.54 -25.18 5.06
C PHE A 655 25.56 -26.67 5.37
N SER A 656 26.71 -27.26 5.69
CA SER A 656 26.78 -28.68 6.06
C SER A 656 25.94 -28.95 7.31
N GLN A 657 26.04 -28.11 8.34
CA GLN A 657 25.26 -28.25 9.57
C GLN A 657 23.74 -28.21 9.31
N GLU A 658 23.25 -27.20 8.59
CA GLU A 658 21.80 -27.03 8.43
C GLU A 658 21.20 -27.92 7.32
N ILE A 659 21.99 -28.38 6.34
CA ILE A 659 21.59 -29.48 5.45
C ILE A 659 21.53 -30.81 6.21
N ASP A 660 22.44 -31.08 7.15
CA ASP A 660 22.37 -32.26 8.02
C ASP A 660 21.13 -32.20 8.92
N ALA A 661 20.85 -31.05 9.54
CA ALA A 661 19.66 -30.83 10.37
C ALA A 661 18.36 -30.93 9.56
N LEU A 662 18.32 -30.38 8.35
CA LEU A 662 17.17 -30.46 7.45
C LEU A 662 16.91 -31.90 6.99
N ASP A 663 17.94 -32.64 6.57
CA ASP A 663 17.77 -34.02 6.12
C ASP A 663 17.25 -34.95 7.22
N ALA A 664 17.71 -34.74 8.46
CA ALA A 664 17.24 -35.45 9.64
C ALA A 664 15.77 -35.14 10.01
N ARG A 665 15.29 -33.92 9.72
CA ARG A 665 13.88 -33.52 9.91
C ARG A 665 12.97 -33.99 8.75
N LEU A 666 13.48 -34.03 7.52
CA LEU A 666 12.68 -34.37 6.33
C LEU A 666 12.32 -35.87 6.30
N PRO A 667 11.04 -36.24 6.13
CA PRO A 667 10.61 -37.64 6.07
C PRO A 667 11.28 -38.37 4.89
N LYS A 668 11.42 -39.71 5.01
CA LYS A 668 12.06 -40.57 3.99
C LYS A 668 11.53 -40.35 2.57
N ARG A 669 10.27 -39.97 2.43
CA ARG A 669 9.64 -39.52 1.19
C ARG A 669 8.81 -38.27 1.47
N VAL A 670 9.11 -37.19 0.76
CA VAL A 670 8.24 -36.01 0.68
C VAL A 670 7.40 -36.18 -0.59
N SER A 671 6.09 -35.95 -0.52
CA SER A 671 5.27 -35.90 -1.74
C SER A 671 5.59 -34.63 -2.51
N GLY A 672 5.81 -34.74 -3.82
CA GLY A 672 5.91 -33.56 -4.69
C GLY A 672 4.71 -32.63 -4.53
N PRO A 673 4.89 -31.31 -4.76
CA PRO A 673 3.82 -30.34 -4.61
C PRO A 673 2.66 -30.68 -5.52
N LYS A 674 1.45 -30.54 -4.99
CA LYS A 674 0.25 -30.51 -5.83
C LYS A 674 0.16 -29.15 -6.49
N LEU A 675 -0.40 -29.12 -7.69
CA LEU A 675 -0.71 -27.89 -8.44
C LEU A 675 -1.90 -27.11 -7.85
N ASP A 676 -2.25 -27.32 -6.57
CA ASP A 676 -3.19 -26.46 -5.85
C ASP A 676 -2.45 -25.30 -5.17
N PRO A 677 -3.00 -24.05 -5.20
CA PRO A 677 -2.28 -22.86 -4.73
C PRO A 677 -1.80 -22.94 -3.28
N GLU A 678 -2.53 -23.66 -2.43
CA GLU A 678 -2.21 -23.78 -1.00
C GLU A 678 -1.04 -24.74 -0.75
N SER A 679 -0.94 -25.85 -1.48
CA SER A 679 0.24 -26.70 -1.47
C SER A 679 1.47 -25.95 -1.98
N MET A 680 1.31 -25.10 -3.00
CA MET A 680 2.37 -24.22 -3.51
C MET A 680 2.78 -23.13 -2.51
N ARG A 681 1.82 -22.52 -1.78
CA ARG A 681 2.10 -21.54 -0.72
C ARG A 681 2.93 -22.15 0.41
N ILE A 682 2.49 -23.29 0.93
CA ILE A 682 3.19 -24.06 1.97
C ILE A 682 4.60 -24.44 1.51
N MET A 683 4.76 -24.81 0.23
CA MET A 683 6.06 -25.11 -0.35
C MET A 683 6.97 -23.87 -0.45
N LYS A 684 6.48 -22.75 -1.02
CA LYS A 684 7.25 -21.51 -1.14
C LYS A 684 7.80 -21.07 0.22
N LYS A 685 6.93 -21.00 1.24
CA LYS A 685 7.29 -20.59 2.60
C LYS A 685 8.40 -21.47 3.17
N LYS A 686 8.22 -22.80 3.13
CA LYS A 686 9.24 -23.77 3.58
C LYS A 686 10.58 -23.60 2.88
N LEU A 687 10.57 -23.39 1.56
CA LEU A 687 11.81 -23.20 0.79
C LEU A 687 12.50 -21.90 1.18
N ALA A 688 11.75 -20.80 1.30
CA ALA A 688 12.27 -19.52 1.74
C ALA A 688 12.91 -19.59 3.13
N GLU A 689 12.21 -20.18 4.10
CA GLU A 689 12.62 -20.36 5.52
C GLU A 689 13.58 -21.57 5.70
N SER A 690 14.45 -21.86 4.73
CA SER A 690 15.38 -23.01 4.77
C SER A 690 16.72 -22.76 4.09
N ALA A 691 17.71 -23.62 4.39
CA ALA A 691 18.98 -23.68 3.65
C ALA A 691 18.82 -23.99 2.14
N CYS A 692 17.65 -24.44 1.70
CA CYS A 692 17.30 -24.67 0.29
C CYS A 692 16.68 -23.45 -0.41
N ASN A 693 16.66 -22.29 0.25
CA ASN A 693 16.34 -20.99 -0.33
C ASN A 693 17.28 -20.69 -1.53
N THR A 694 16.73 -20.13 -2.60
CA THR A 694 17.42 -19.81 -3.87
C THR A 694 18.73 -19.05 -3.64
N CYS A 695 18.74 -18.02 -2.80
CA CYS A 695 19.93 -17.19 -2.57
C CYS A 695 20.93 -17.86 -1.63
N ALA A 696 20.44 -18.62 -0.64
CA ALA A 696 21.30 -19.38 0.26
C ALA A 696 22.04 -20.48 -0.52
N GLY A 697 21.29 -21.38 -1.16
CA GLY A 697 21.85 -22.42 -2.03
C GLY A 697 22.74 -21.83 -3.13
N GLY A 698 22.36 -20.68 -3.70
CA GLY A 698 23.15 -19.96 -4.70
C GLY A 698 24.58 -19.61 -4.25
N ILE A 699 24.81 -19.29 -2.98
CA ILE A 699 26.19 -19.06 -2.47
C ILE A 699 26.96 -20.38 -2.37
N PHE A 700 26.31 -21.47 -1.96
CA PHE A 700 26.98 -22.74 -1.62
C PHE A 700 27.22 -23.68 -2.82
N ILE A 701 26.25 -23.78 -3.73
CA ILE A 701 26.29 -24.69 -4.91
C ILE A 701 26.19 -23.95 -6.25
N GLY A 702 25.95 -22.63 -6.25
CA GLY A 702 25.77 -21.82 -7.46
C GLY A 702 24.32 -21.82 -8.00
N SER A 703 24.15 -21.17 -9.15
CA SER A 703 22.89 -21.05 -9.90
C SER A 703 23.05 -21.50 -11.35
N GLU A 704 21.96 -21.71 -12.11
CA GLU A 704 22.09 -21.91 -13.56
C GLU A 704 22.43 -20.57 -14.24
N PRO A 705 23.44 -20.48 -15.14
CA PRO A 705 24.31 -21.55 -15.65
C PRO A 705 25.59 -21.82 -14.84
N ASP A 706 25.99 -20.92 -13.94
CA ASP A 706 27.30 -20.88 -13.27
C ASP A 706 27.54 -21.89 -12.12
N TRP A 707 26.72 -22.93 -11.96
CA TRP A 707 26.92 -23.99 -10.94
C TRP A 707 28.34 -24.56 -10.96
N LYS A 708 28.83 -24.97 -12.13
CA LYS A 708 30.17 -25.56 -12.25
C LYS A 708 31.26 -24.56 -11.88
N LYS A 709 31.15 -23.31 -12.33
CA LYS A 709 32.08 -22.22 -11.95
C LYS A 709 32.13 -22.06 -10.43
N THR A 710 30.97 -22.09 -9.78
CA THR A 710 30.88 -21.98 -8.31
C THR A 710 31.54 -23.18 -7.62
N VAL A 711 31.29 -24.40 -8.11
CA VAL A 711 31.94 -25.63 -7.60
C VAL A 711 33.46 -25.59 -7.79
N ASP A 712 33.95 -25.23 -8.98
CA ASP A 712 35.39 -25.09 -9.24
C ASP A 712 36.02 -24.00 -8.34
N GLU A 713 35.33 -22.87 -8.12
CA GLU A 713 35.76 -21.81 -7.17
C GLU A 713 35.85 -22.27 -5.70
N TYR A 714 35.06 -23.27 -5.28
CA TYR A 714 35.16 -23.88 -3.95
C TYR A 714 36.26 -24.95 -3.86
N LEU A 715 36.55 -25.64 -4.97
CA LEU A 715 37.61 -26.66 -5.03
C LEU A 715 39.01 -26.04 -5.15
N ASP A 716 39.14 -24.92 -5.84
CA ASP A 716 40.41 -24.19 -5.99
C ASP A 716 40.73 -23.29 -4.76
N ASP A 717 39.84 -23.20 -3.77
CA ASP A 717 40.02 -22.40 -2.55
C ASP A 717 40.82 -23.16 -1.47
N LYS A 718 42.08 -22.76 -1.27
CA LYS A 718 43.03 -23.31 -0.28
C LYS A 718 42.54 -23.33 1.18
N HIS A 719 41.43 -22.67 1.52
CA HIS A 719 40.82 -22.68 2.85
C HIS A 719 39.58 -23.60 2.96
N VAL A 720 39.19 -24.24 1.86
CA VAL A 720 38.11 -25.24 1.80
C VAL A 720 38.74 -26.64 1.85
N ASN A 721 38.04 -27.59 2.47
CA ASN A 721 38.38 -29.00 2.31
C ASN A 721 37.54 -29.57 1.16
N GLU A 722 38.19 -29.78 0.00
CA GLU A 722 37.60 -30.26 -1.25
C GLU A 722 36.63 -31.43 -1.05
N THR A 723 37.06 -32.48 -0.32
CA THR A 723 36.28 -33.70 -0.10
C THR A 723 35.04 -33.44 0.77
N LYS A 724 35.16 -32.63 1.83
CA LYS A 724 34.00 -32.19 2.62
C LYS A 724 33.04 -31.34 1.78
N TYR A 725 33.56 -30.44 0.95
CA TYR A 725 32.73 -29.62 0.07
C TYR A 725 31.92 -30.48 -0.89
N VAL A 726 32.55 -31.40 -1.61
CA VAL A 726 31.85 -32.31 -2.52
C VAL A 726 30.81 -33.16 -1.79
N ALA A 727 31.12 -33.70 -0.62
CA ALA A 727 30.16 -34.46 0.18
C ALA A 727 28.95 -33.62 0.63
N ALA A 728 29.18 -32.41 1.14
CA ALA A 728 28.13 -31.51 1.61
C ALA A 728 27.30 -30.92 0.45
N ALA A 729 27.93 -30.57 -0.68
CA ALA A 729 27.25 -30.10 -1.88
C ALA A 729 26.38 -31.20 -2.52
N LYS A 730 26.90 -32.44 -2.62
CA LYS A 730 26.12 -33.61 -3.04
C LYS A 730 24.94 -33.88 -2.10
N LYS A 731 25.14 -33.80 -0.79
CA LYS A 731 24.04 -33.93 0.19
C LYS A 731 23.02 -32.80 0.02
N GLY A 732 23.46 -31.54 -0.09
CA GLY A 732 22.60 -30.38 -0.30
C GLY A 732 21.68 -30.53 -1.50
N TRP A 733 22.22 -30.89 -2.66
CA TRP A 733 21.43 -31.19 -3.87
C TRP A 733 20.37 -32.28 -3.64
N LEU A 734 20.74 -33.38 -2.97
CA LEU A 734 19.80 -34.48 -2.67
C LEU A 734 18.73 -34.07 -1.64
N THR A 735 19.11 -33.40 -0.55
CA THR A 735 18.22 -32.95 0.53
C THR A 735 17.26 -31.86 0.05
N CYS A 736 17.73 -30.90 -0.74
CA CYS A 736 16.87 -29.89 -1.35
C CYS A 736 15.95 -30.50 -2.41
N GLY A 737 16.44 -31.36 -3.31
CA GLY A 737 15.56 -32.06 -4.25
C GLY A 737 14.51 -32.95 -3.56
N LYS A 738 14.89 -33.64 -2.48
CA LYS A 738 13.97 -34.35 -1.56
C LYS A 738 12.92 -33.40 -0.98
N MET A 739 13.28 -32.17 -0.62
CA MET A 739 12.36 -31.13 -0.17
C MET A 739 11.40 -30.65 -1.28
N TYR A 740 11.85 -30.60 -2.53
CA TYR A 740 10.99 -30.43 -3.72
C TYR A 740 10.11 -31.67 -4.04
N GLY A 741 10.23 -32.76 -3.27
CA GLY A 741 9.58 -34.04 -3.54
C GLY A 741 10.10 -34.74 -4.80
N GLN A 742 11.32 -34.41 -5.24
CA GLN A 742 12.02 -35.09 -6.33
C GLN A 742 12.80 -36.29 -5.79
N GLU A 743 12.72 -37.40 -6.52
CA GLU A 743 13.59 -38.56 -6.34
C GLU A 743 14.63 -38.59 -7.46
N PHE A 744 15.91 -38.75 -7.09
CA PHE A 744 17.00 -38.92 -8.04
C PHE A 744 17.42 -40.39 -8.08
N PRO A 745 17.12 -41.15 -9.16
CA PRO A 745 17.76 -42.45 -9.38
C PRO A 745 19.26 -42.23 -9.65
N ASP A 746 20.09 -43.24 -9.38
CA ASP A 746 21.55 -43.07 -9.32
C ASP A 746 22.17 -42.55 -10.63
N TRP A 747 21.68 -43.02 -11.79
CA TRP A 747 22.09 -42.48 -13.10
C TRP A 747 21.84 -40.96 -13.23
N LYS A 748 20.77 -40.43 -12.62
CA LYS A 748 20.47 -38.99 -12.61
C LYS A 748 21.37 -38.25 -11.62
N LYS A 749 21.78 -38.87 -10.51
CA LYS A 749 22.79 -38.31 -9.59
C LYS A 749 24.12 -38.14 -10.31
N GLU A 750 24.64 -39.22 -10.92
CA GLU A 750 25.90 -39.18 -11.68
C GLU A 750 25.89 -38.12 -12.80
N MET A 751 24.80 -38.05 -13.57
CA MET A 751 24.63 -37.06 -14.63
C MET A 751 24.64 -35.62 -14.07
N MET A 752 24.03 -35.38 -12.92
CA MET A 752 24.05 -34.07 -12.25
C MET A 752 25.44 -33.75 -11.68
N TRP A 753 26.13 -34.70 -11.04
CA TRP A 753 27.49 -34.49 -10.54
C TRP A 753 28.44 -34.10 -11.67
N LYS A 754 28.35 -34.77 -12.83
CA LYS A 754 29.09 -34.44 -14.05
C LYS A 754 28.68 -33.09 -14.66
N LYS A 755 27.40 -32.69 -14.62
CA LYS A 755 26.95 -31.34 -15.05
C LYS A 755 27.53 -30.25 -14.13
N PHE A 756 27.63 -30.51 -12.83
CA PHE A 756 28.02 -29.52 -11.82
C PHE A 756 29.50 -29.55 -11.42
N GLY A 757 30.31 -30.49 -11.92
CA GLY A 757 31.73 -30.64 -11.56
C GLY A 757 32.00 -31.31 -10.20
N LEU A 758 30.98 -31.91 -9.60
CA LEU A 758 31.07 -32.60 -8.30
C LEU A 758 31.62 -34.03 -8.42
N ASP A 759 31.95 -34.50 -9.62
CA ASP A 759 32.46 -35.83 -9.95
C ASP A 759 33.98 -35.99 -9.82
N ARG A 760 34.73 -34.91 -9.54
CA ARG A 760 36.20 -34.94 -9.34
C ARG A 760 36.69 -35.86 -8.20
N TYR A 761 35.81 -36.26 -7.28
CA TYR A 761 36.13 -37.01 -6.05
C TYR A 761 35.07 -38.10 -5.72
N ASP A 762 34.55 -38.80 -6.74
CA ASP A 762 33.77 -40.05 -6.59
C ASP A 762 34.66 -41.31 -6.61
#